data_AF-A0A6Q2XPH3-F1
#
_entry.id   AF-A0A6Q2XPH3-F1
#
_cell.length_a   1.000
_cell.length_b   1.000
_cell.length_c   1.000
_cell.angle_alpha   90.00
_cell.angle_beta   90.00
_cell.angle_gamma   90.00
#
_symmetry.space_group_name_H-M   'P 1'
#
loop_
_entity.id
_entity.type
_entity.pdbx_description
1 polymer ?
#
loop_
_entity_poly.entity_id
_entity_poly.type
_entity_poly.pdbx_seq_one_letter_code
_entity_poly.pdbx_strand_id
1 'polypeptide(L)'
;MDDDRATEEREGTTAPKMRYSGREQGATAPKRRCSRREEGTTAPKRRCSRREEGTATSKMNPSMELNIEAVRRPVSTVPSCLSMKSDHSMDLPNQFREGDISTDPGVDHEEFTIKSALLKIKTCQRVQQTIKIRLKQKYQLLCEGAGHLGIQTLLNDVYTQLYITEGGGAGVNNEHEVRQIEMASKRQTSHETPIKCKYIFKPHLQFRNQNSSEHEDVFTMAQSHTGSEAADRAIPTQEHQSASPVLHSPGQDKHMNWKGLRILTKGIAGIGKTVSVQKVILDWAEGTANQDIDFIFPLPFRDLNLKKDQCSLMTLLCHYFPEIKEIDSIEDGGTKIAFIFDGLDECRLPLDFKNNKKCCDVTEATSVDVLLTNLIQGNLLPSAHLWITTRPAAANQIPPECVDQVTEIRGFSEPQKEKFFRKKITDQILATEIISHIKASRSLHIMCHIPVFCWISATVLETMLKETEKDEIPKTLTQMYEHFLLIQISVKNKKYNKDTKTNPKDLSQLDKEMIFKLSELAFQQLQKGNLIFYEEDLRECGIDVSEASEYSALCTEIFKEESGLKQEKVFSFVHLSIQEFLSALHALESCLGKNKDVFSSSYNKVGKSEFSELHRRAVDQALKSENGHLDLFLRFLLGLSMESNQNLLGGLLTQIGGTTQSNEETVQRAVKYLSEKIKEESSPERIINLFHCLNELGTNSLVKDMQTSLRSGTLSGTKLEPHQCSALTYLLLMSEEILEEFDLKTHNTSIAGYQRLLPIVKTCKKALLDGCGLIYKSCRTIASALQTPNCTLKELDLSYNRLEDRGVDLLCVGITSPFCNIQTLILDCCGLTYKSCETLASALQTPNCPLSELDLSYNRLEDRGVDLLCVGITSPLCKMQILHLEGCGLTYKSCETLASALKTPNFPVRELHLNYNHLEDRGVVLFCVGPTSPVSNIHTLVLGCCDLTEGCCSDLASVLRSPNSQLKHLELRGNGLKCLGVTLLSAGLKDQNCKLHTLGLSGCLVTEEGCEALASALRSNPSHLRELDLSYNHPGDSGGKLLSAGLEDPTWRLEKLSLDHGGEFRMKSGPRKYVCDLTLDPNTANRNLCLSEGNRKVTRSKKEQSSPDLPERFHWWEQVLCKEGLSGRRYWEVEWGGGAAAISVAYKGINRSGDGPDSWLGSNNKSWSLIGSHHISTGNSYAVWHNKIKDDIPAPPSASWSNRVGVYLDWTAGTLSFYSVSSDTLTHIHTLHSTFTEPLYPGFYVGHNSSVTLCQVE
;
A
#
# COMPACT_ATOMS: atom_id res chain seq x y z
N MET A 1 25.78 5.22 55.64
CA MET A 1 25.89 6.60 56.14
C MET A 1 24.47 7.10 56.27
N ASP A 2 24.00 6.82 57.49
CA ASP A 2 23.06 7.52 58.36
C ASP A 2 21.61 7.67 57.84
N ASP A 3 20.67 6.84 58.30
CA ASP A 3 20.00 6.80 59.64
C ASP A 3 18.90 7.87 59.74
N ASP A 4 17.73 7.67 60.34
CA ASP A 4 16.97 6.52 60.82
C ASP A 4 15.58 7.07 61.28
N ARG A 5 14.58 6.19 61.35
CA ARG A 5 13.45 6.12 62.32
C ARG A 5 12.52 7.31 62.66
N ALA A 6 11.26 7.10 62.27
CA ALA A 6 10.11 6.64 63.08
C ALA A 6 9.70 7.32 64.42
N THR A 7 8.36 7.37 64.59
CA THR A 7 7.45 7.39 65.78
C THR A 7 6.57 8.66 65.86
N GLU A 8 5.29 8.59 65.51
CA GLU A 8 4.11 8.12 66.27
C GLU A 8 3.94 8.77 67.65
N GLU A 9 2.89 9.59 67.82
CA GLU A 9 1.97 9.48 68.95
C GLU A 9 0.62 10.21 68.70
N ARG A 10 -0.43 9.63 69.28
CA ARG A 10 -1.88 9.82 69.06
C ARG A 10 -2.53 10.61 70.20
N GLU A 11 -3.71 11.20 69.92
CA GLU A 11 -5.00 11.15 70.66
C GLU A 11 -5.88 12.37 70.27
N GLY A 12 -7.21 12.37 70.12
CA GLY A 12 -8.25 11.36 70.34
C GLY A 12 -9.61 11.76 69.66
N THR A 13 -10.44 10.73 69.43
CA THR A 13 -11.94 10.62 69.50
C THR A 13 -12.84 11.76 68.96
N THR A 14 -13.95 11.59 68.20
CA THR A 14 -14.91 10.47 67.95
C THR A 14 -15.96 10.90 66.89
N ALA A 15 -16.36 9.96 65.98
CA ALA A 15 -17.70 9.62 65.40
C ALA A 15 -18.77 10.73 65.06
N PRO A 16 -19.70 10.58 64.07
CA PRO A 16 -20.64 9.43 63.97
C PRO A 16 -21.14 8.98 62.56
N LYS A 17 -21.93 7.90 62.63
CA LYS A 17 -22.69 7.12 61.60
C LYS A 17 -23.94 7.85 61.06
N MET A 18 -24.48 7.41 59.91
CA MET A 18 -25.89 6.93 59.82
C MET A 18 -26.24 6.16 58.53
N ARG A 19 -27.36 5.45 58.59
CA ARG A 19 -27.84 4.30 57.79
C ARG A 19 -29.29 4.57 57.28
N TYR A 20 -29.63 3.94 56.14
CA TYR A 20 -30.92 3.31 55.72
C TYR A 20 -32.21 4.09 55.33
N SER A 21 -32.68 3.73 54.10
CA SER A 21 -34.05 3.39 53.63
C SER A 21 -35.23 4.39 53.58
N GLY A 22 -35.87 4.47 52.39
CA GLY A 22 -37.31 4.19 52.22
C GLY A 22 -38.31 5.31 51.84
N ARG A 23 -38.93 5.14 50.65
CA ARG A 23 -40.36 5.38 50.26
C ARG A 23 -41.08 6.75 50.39
N GLU A 24 -41.74 7.08 49.27
CA GLU A 24 -43.16 7.50 49.07
C GLU A 24 -43.63 8.99 49.03
N GLN A 25 -44.43 9.27 47.96
CA GLN A 25 -45.54 10.23 47.77
C GLN A 25 -45.22 11.75 47.70
N GLY A 26 -45.80 12.62 46.84
CA GLY A 26 -46.83 12.53 45.79
C GLY A 26 -47.41 13.93 45.46
N ALA A 27 -48.07 14.07 44.30
CA ALA A 27 -49.03 15.13 43.84
C ALA A 27 -48.45 16.49 43.36
N THR A 28 -48.89 17.16 42.27
CA THR A 28 -50.05 17.10 41.34
C THR A 28 -49.72 18.05 40.13
N ALA A 29 -49.82 17.66 38.85
CA ALA A 29 -50.97 17.73 37.91
C ALA A 29 -51.42 19.19 37.53
N PRO A 30 -52.02 19.49 36.33
CA PRO A 30 -52.88 18.56 35.56
C PRO A 30 -52.91 18.60 33.99
N LYS A 31 -53.26 17.41 33.45
CA LYS A 31 -54.28 17.07 32.39
C LYS A 31 -53.90 17.26 30.91
N ARG A 32 -54.28 16.40 29.93
CA ARG A 32 -55.25 15.27 29.79
C ARG A 32 -54.83 14.40 28.55
N ARG A 33 -54.80 13.06 28.62
CA ARG A 33 -55.78 12.03 28.10
C ARG A 33 -56.14 12.13 26.60
N CYS A 34 -56.43 11.09 25.81
CA CYS A 34 -56.32 9.62 25.82
C CYS A 34 -56.91 9.12 24.47
N SER A 35 -56.32 8.09 23.87
CA SER A 35 -56.93 6.96 23.11
C SER A 35 -58.06 7.11 22.05
N ARG A 36 -57.87 6.32 20.97
CA ARG A 36 -58.81 5.40 20.27
C ARG A 36 -59.55 5.83 18.98
N ARG A 37 -59.42 4.91 18.00
CA ARG A 37 -60.42 4.29 17.09
C ARG A 37 -60.65 4.78 15.65
N GLU A 38 -60.56 3.78 14.75
CA GLU A 38 -61.51 3.33 13.71
C GLU A 38 -62.12 4.31 12.69
N GLU A 39 -61.99 3.90 11.41
CA GLU A 39 -62.99 3.84 10.32
C GLU A 39 -63.95 5.02 10.07
N GLY A 40 -64.14 5.36 8.78
CA GLY A 40 -65.40 5.97 8.33
C GLY A 40 -65.29 6.96 7.19
N THR A 41 -65.30 6.41 5.98
CA THR A 41 -66.00 6.93 4.79
C THR A 41 -67.05 8.02 5.05
N THR A 42 -67.06 9.09 4.24
CA THR A 42 -68.24 9.59 3.48
C THR A 42 -67.94 10.89 2.71
N ALA A 43 -68.07 10.80 1.38
CA ALA A 43 -68.53 11.88 0.49
C ALA A 43 -70.00 12.27 0.86
N PRO A 44 -70.77 13.19 0.19
CA PRO A 44 -70.53 13.82 -1.12
C PRO A 44 -71.12 15.25 -1.38
N LYS A 45 -70.88 15.73 -2.62
CA LYS A 45 -71.79 16.48 -3.54
C LYS A 45 -72.31 17.89 -3.17
N ARG A 46 -72.07 18.84 -4.08
CA ARG A 46 -73.05 19.42 -5.05
C ARG A 46 -72.30 20.23 -6.13
N ARG A 47 -72.37 19.82 -7.42
CA ARG A 47 -73.17 20.42 -8.54
C ARG A 47 -72.86 21.91 -8.77
N CYS A 48 -72.41 22.38 -9.94
CA CYS A 48 -73.02 22.34 -11.28
C CYS A 48 -71.93 22.71 -12.34
N SER A 49 -71.68 21.94 -13.39
CA SER A 49 -72.25 22.02 -14.76
C SER A 49 -72.03 23.32 -15.56
N ARG A 50 -71.13 23.27 -16.56
CA ARG A 50 -71.26 23.78 -17.96
C ARG A 50 -69.93 23.49 -18.68
N ARG A 51 -69.85 22.68 -19.75
CA ARG A 51 -70.32 22.75 -21.16
C ARG A 51 -69.40 23.57 -22.08
N GLU A 52 -69.15 22.94 -23.25
CA GLU A 52 -68.66 23.47 -24.55
C GLU A 52 -67.15 23.74 -24.66
N GLU A 53 -66.40 22.99 -25.48
CA GLU A 53 -66.37 22.89 -26.96
C GLU A 53 -65.73 24.09 -27.65
N GLY A 54 -64.80 23.80 -28.56
CA GLY A 54 -64.10 24.79 -29.37
C GLY A 54 -62.96 24.21 -30.22
N THR A 55 -63.24 23.14 -30.95
CA THR A 55 -62.43 22.57 -32.05
C THR A 55 -62.30 23.52 -33.24
N ALA A 56 -61.21 23.42 -34.01
CA ALA A 56 -61.23 23.17 -35.48
C ALA A 56 -59.81 23.19 -36.09
N THR A 57 -59.33 22.05 -36.61
CA THR A 57 -59.13 21.74 -38.07
C THR A 57 -57.77 22.23 -38.62
N SER A 58 -57.03 21.54 -39.49
CA SER A 58 -57.25 20.34 -40.32
C SER A 58 -55.89 19.85 -40.85
N LYS A 59 -55.81 18.55 -41.09
CA LYS A 59 -54.83 17.88 -41.97
C LYS A 59 -54.83 18.47 -43.39
N MET A 60 -53.66 18.52 -44.02
CA MET A 60 -53.49 18.22 -45.45
C MET A 60 -52.07 17.67 -45.71
N ASN A 61 -52.05 16.46 -46.27
CA ASN A 61 -50.93 15.67 -46.85
C ASN A 61 -50.77 16.05 -48.35
N PRO A 62 -49.92 15.41 -49.21
CA PRO A 62 -48.79 14.48 -49.02
C PRO A 62 -47.55 14.72 -49.93
N SER A 63 -46.52 13.87 -49.74
CA SER A 63 -45.65 13.20 -50.74
C SER A 63 -44.85 13.99 -51.80
N MET A 64 -43.53 13.75 -51.84
CA MET A 64 -42.93 13.06 -53.00
C MET A 64 -41.55 12.47 -52.65
N GLU A 65 -41.42 11.17 -52.88
CA GLU A 65 -40.16 10.46 -53.07
C GLU A 65 -39.41 11.05 -54.26
N LEU A 66 -38.08 10.97 -54.26
CA LEU A 66 -37.36 10.27 -55.34
C LEU A 66 -35.88 10.10 -54.99
N ASN A 67 -35.41 8.96 -55.42
CA ASN A 67 -34.10 8.35 -55.24
C ASN A 67 -33.27 8.62 -56.53
N ILE A 68 -31.96 8.33 -56.48
CA ILE A 68 -31.06 7.97 -57.61
C ILE A 68 -30.05 9.03 -58.16
N GLU A 69 -28.80 8.80 -57.73
CA GLU A 69 -27.51 8.62 -58.47
C GLU A 69 -26.79 9.69 -59.33
N ALA A 70 -25.45 9.66 -59.12
CA ALA A 70 -24.33 9.76 -60.08
C ALA A 70 -23.93 11.16 -60.63
N VAL A 71 -22.65 11.54 -60.86
CA VAL A 71 -21.33 10.89 -60.83
C VAL A 71 -20.21 11.98 -60.98
N ARG A 72 -19.06 11.78 -60.30
CA ARG A 72 -17.65 12.20 -60.54
C ARG A 72 -17.20 13.69 -60.74
N ARG A 73 -16.33 14.14 -59.80
CA ARG A 73 -14.96 14.77 -59.88
C ARG A 73 -14.52 15.54 -61.15
N PRO A 74 -13.73 16.65 -61.04
CA PRO A 74 -12.29 16.63 -60.66
C PRO A 74 -11.80 17.80 -59.73
N VAL A 75 -10.86 17.60 -58.79
CA VAL A 75 -9.36 17.75 -58.81
C VAL A 75 -8.80 19.19 -58.71
N SER A 76 -8.18 19.45 -57.55
CA SER A 76 -6.97 20.22 -57.16
C SER A 76 -6.37 21.35 -58.04
N THR A 77 -5.86 22.43 -57.41
CA THR A 77 -4.42 22.76 -57.27
C THR A 77 -4.20 24.15 -56.60
N VAL A 78 -3.03 24.31 -55.99
CA VAL A 78 -2.42 25.50 -55.36
C VAL A 78 -2.15 26.63 -56.39
N PRO A 79 -1.80 27.88 -55.99
CA PRO A 79 -0.36 28.25 -55.92
C PRO A 79 -0.03 29.22 -54.75
N SER A 80 1.04 29.01 -53.97
CA SER A 80 2.38 29.64 -54.04
C SER A 80 2.43 31.09 -54.57
N CYS A 81 3.14 31.99 -53.85
CA CYS A 81 4.40 32.61 -54.34
C CYS A 81 4.88 33.80 -53.48
N LEU A 82 6.21 33.90 -53.39
CA LEU A 82 7.05 34.98 -52.86
C LEU A 82 7.26 36.14 -53.87
N SER A 83 7.63 37.31 -53.34
CA SER A 83 8.65 38.27 -53.83
C SER A 83 8.30 39.42 -54.83
N MET A 84 8.60 40.65 -54.35
CA MET A 84 9.33 41.81 -54.93
C MET A 84 8.82 42.63 -56.14
N LYS A 85 8.90 43.97 -55.94
CA LYS A 85 8.99 45.14 -56.89
C LYS A 85 7.71 45.44 -57.69
N SER A 86 7.30 46.67 -58.02
CA SER A 86 7.94 47.99 -58.15
C SER A 86 6.85 49.08 -58.35
N ASP A 87 7.22 50.30 -57.95
CA ASP A 87 7.03 51.61 -58.62
C ASP A 87 5.64 52.28 -58.82
N HIS A 88 5.53 53.41 -58.11
CA HIS A 88 5.25 54.78 -58.58
C HIS A 88 3.84 55.30 -58.91
N SER A 89 3.66 56.54 -58.40
CA SER A 89 2.92 57.69 -58.93
C SER A 89 1.44 57.79 -58.51
N MET A 90 1.11 58.58 -57.47
CA MET A 90 1.03 60.05 -57.37
C MET A 90 -0.29 60.65 -57.93
N ASP A 91 -0.78 61.61 -57.14
CA ASP A 91 -1.61 62.77 -57.52
C ASP A 91 -3.12 62.54 -57.74
N LEU A 92 -4.04 63.41 -57.31
CA LEU A 92 -3.98 64.80 -56.82
C LEU A 92 -5.29 65.10 -56.02
N PRO A 93 -5.36 66.20 -55.24
CA PRO A 93 -6.44 66.59 -54.35
C PRO A 93 -7.39 67.63 -54.98
N ASN A 94 -8.43 68.08 -54.25
CA ASN A 94 -8.91 69.47 -54.09
C ASN A 94 -10.35 69.49 -53.53
N GLN A 95 -10.56 70.01 -52.32
CA GLN A 95 -11.04 71.37 -52.01
C GLN A 95 -12.46 71.69 -52.51
N PHE A 96 -13.45 71.91 -51.62
CA PHE A 96 -13.79 73.23 -51.06
C PHE A 96 -15.00 73.17 -50.09
N ARG A 97 -14.90 74.05 -49.10
CA ARG A 97 -15.90 74.71 -48.21
C ARG A 97 -17.25 75.04 -48.87
N GLU A 98 -18.35 75.41 -48.22
CA GLU A 98 -18.64 75.99 -46.89
C GLU A 98 -20.17 75.88 -46.68
N GLY A 99 -20.65 75.87 -45.43
CA GLY A 99 -22.07 76.03 -45.12
C GLY A 99 -22.40 75.68 -43.67
N ASP A 100 -22.22 76.64 -42.76
CA ASP A 100 -22.52 76.52 -41.34
C ASP A 100 -24.03 76.41 -41.04
N ILE A 101 -24.34 75.63 -39.99
CA ILE A 101 -25.14 75.92 -38.77
C ILE A 101 -26.02 74.71 -38.41
N SER A 102 -25.62 73.93 -37.40
CA SER A 102 -26.22 73.99 -36.05
C SER A 102 -25.45 73.09 -35.09
N THR A 103 -24.95 73.67 -34.01
CA THR A 103 -24.27 73.00 -32.90
C THR A 103 -25.24 72.12 -32.11
N ASP A 104 -24.95 70.82 -32.04
CA ASP A 104 -25.40 69.95 -30.95
C ASP A 104 -24.15 69.31 -30.29
N PRO A 105 -23.77 69.67 -29.05
CA PRO A 105 -22.55 69.16 -28.40
C PRO A 105 -22.65 67.70 -27.93
N GLY A 106 -23.80 67.04 -28.12
CA GLY A 106 -24.07 65.70 -27.57
C GLY A 106 -23.55 64.52 -28.40
N VAL A 107 -23.29 64.70 -29.70
CA VAL A 107 -22.98 63.58 -30.61
C VAL A 107 -21.46 63.36 -30.78
N ASP A 108 -20.64 64.40 -30.61
CA ASP A 108 -19.19 64.29 -30.72
C ASP A 108 -18.54 63.57 -29.53
N HIS A 109 -19.16 63.63 -28.34
CA HIS A 109 -18.58 63.05 -27.13
C HIS A 109 -18.67 61.51 -27.11
N GLU A 110 -19.80 60.92 -27.55
CA GLU A 110 -19.94 59.47 -27.69
C GLU A 110 -19.04 58.92 -28.81
N GLU A 111 -18.95 59.60 -29.96
CA GLU A 111 -18.09 59.17 -31.06
C GLU A 111 -16.59 59.27 -30.69
N PHE A 112 -16.20 60.32 -29.95
CA PHE A 112 -14.84 60.45 -29.42
C PHE A 112 -14.51 59.39 -28.36
N THR A 113 -15.44 59.07 -27.45
CA THR A 113 -15.26 58.02 -26.45
C THR A 113 -15.20 56.63 -27.08
N ILE A 114 -16.01 56.34 -28.10
CA ILE A 114 -15.94 55.09 -28.87
C ILE A 114 -14.62 55.00 -29.65
N LYS A 115 -14.18 56.06 -30.34
CA LYS A 115 -12.89 56.09 -31.05
C LYS A 115 -11.70 55.93 -30.09
N SER A 116 -11.76 56.58 -28.92
CA SER A 116 -10.79 56.44 -27.83
C SER A 116 -10.72 55.00 -27.31
N ALA A 117 -11.87 54.39 -27.01
CA ALA A 117 -11.94 53.00 -26.57
C ALA A 117 -11.46 52.02 -27.65
N LEU A 118 -11.83 52.24 -28.92
CA LEU A 118 -11.39 51.41 -30.04
C LEU A 118 -9.88 51.53 -30.28
N LEU A 119 -9.31 52.73 -30.08
CA LEU A 119 -7.88 52.96 -30.14
C LEU A 119 -7.16 52.24 -29.00
N LYS A 120 -7.68 52.31 -27.77
CA LYS A 120 -7.16 51.53 -26.62
C LYS A 120 -7.19 50.03 -26.87
N ILE A 121 -8.30 49.50 -27.40
CA ILE A 121 -8.42 48.07 -27.75
C ILE A 121 -7.39 47.68 -28.82
N LYS A 122 -7.23 48.48 -29.88
CA LYS A 122 -6.24 48.24 -30.94
C LYS A 122 -4.81 48.28 -30.40
N THR A 123 -4.49 49.26 -29.53
CA THR A 123 -3.18 49.36 -28.89
C THR A 123 -2.92 48.15 -27.99
N CYS A 124 -3.89 47.78 -27.15
CA CYS A 124 -3.79 46.61 -26.26
C CYS A 124 -3.58 45.30 -27.05
N GLN A 125 -4.34 45.09 -28.13
CA GLN A 125 -4.17 43.94 -29.03
C GLN A 125 -2.79 43.92 -29.69
N ARG A 126 -2.29 45.08 -30.14
CA ARG A 126 -0.95 45.20 -30.73
C ARG A 126 0.13 44.84 -29.70
N VAL A 127 0.06 45.41 -28.50
CA VAL A 127 1.03 45.13 -27.41
C VAL A 127 0.97 43.66 -27.01
N GLN A 128 -0.23 43.09 -26.89
CA GLN A 128 -0.43 41.66 -26.62
C GLN A 128 0.26 40.79 -27.68
N GLN A 129 0.07 41.08 -28.96
CA GLN A 129 0.72 40.32 -30.04
C GLN A 129 2.24 40.43 -30.00
N THR A 130 2.79 41.63 -29.71
CA THR A 130 4.23 41.81 -29.57
C THR A 130 4.79 40.99 -28.40
N ILE A 131 4.11 40.98 -27.25
CA ILE A 131 4.49 40.16 -26.09
C ILE A 131 4.40 38.67 -26.44
N LYS A 132 3.34 38.21 -27.11
CA LYS A 132 3.22 36.81 -27.57
C LYS A 132 4.38 36.42 -28.49
N ILE A 133 4.74 37.25 -29.47
CA ILE A 133 5.88 36.97 -30.38
C ILE A 133 7.19 36.87 -29.59
N ARG A 134 7.43 37.82 -28.68
CA ARG A 134 8.65 37.84 -27.85
C ARG A 134 8.74 36.60 -26.96
N LEU A 135 7.66 36.25 -26.25
CA LEU A 135 7.63 35.08 -25.39
C LEU A 135 7.70 33.77 -26.17
N LYS A 136 7.09 33.70 -27.36
CA LYS A 136 7.24 32.56 -28.27
C LYS A 136 8.71 32.39 -28.68
N GLN A 137 9.36 33.45 -29.16
CA GLN A 137 10.77 33.40 -29.54
C GLN A 137 11.68 32.99 -28.37
N LYS A 138 11.36 33.45 -27.15
CA LYS A 138 12.12 33.14 -25.93
C LYS A 138 11.97 31.68 -25.48
N TYR A 139 10.78 31.10 -25.55
CA TYR A 139 10.47 29.78 -24.95
C TYR A 139 10.23 28.64 -25.96
N GLN A 140 10.26 28.92 -27.26
CA GLN A 140 10.07 27.90 -28.31
C GLN A 140 11.24 26.90 -28.38
N LEU A 141 12.44 27.33 -27.97
CA LEU A 141 13.66 26.53 -28.06
C LEU A 141 14.22 26.23 -26.67
N LEU A 142 14.57 24.97 -26.45
CA LEU A 142 15.45 24.57 -25.35
C LEU A 142 16.89 24.52 -25.86
N CYS A 143 17.77 25.29 -25.24
CA CYS A 143 19.20 25.24 -25.49
C CYS A 143 19.83 24.18 -24.59
N GLU A 144 20.43 23.15 -25.19
CA GLU A 144 21.37 22.28 -24.48
C GLU A 144 22.77 22.92 -24.53
N GLY A 145 23.19 23.51 -23.40
CA GLY A 145 24.46 24.25 -23.24
C GLY A 145 24.36 25.77 -23.51
N ALA A 146 25.36 26.54 -23.08
CA ALA A 146 25.38 27.99 -23.15
C ALA A 146 25.83 28.52 -24.52
N GLY A 147 25.16 29.57 -25.00
CA GLY A 147 25.63 30.50 -26.05
C GLY A 147 24.89 30.39 -27.39
N HIS A 148 25.24 31.29 -28.32
CA HIS A 148 24.74 31.35 -29.71
C HIS A 148 25.10 30.12 -30.58
N LEU A 149 25.67 29.07 -29.98
CA LEU A 149 26.22 27.86 -30.61
C LEU A 149 25.73 26.55 -29.93
N GLY A 150 24.68 26.60 -29.09
CA GLY A 150 24.06 25.40 -28.49
C GLY A 150 23.19 24.62 -29.48
N ILE A 151 22.99 23.31 -29.25
CA ILE A 151 21.99 22.54 -30.00
C ILE A 151 20.62 23.01 -29.51
N GLN A 152 19.88 23.68 -30.39
CA GLN A 152 18.54 24.19 -30.11
C GLN A 152 17.53 23.13 -30.52
N THR A 153 16.71 22.69 -29.57
CA THR A 153 15.63 21.74 -29.83
C THR A 153 14.29 22.40 -29.57
N LEU A 154 13.29 22.15 -30.41
CA LEU A 154 11.94 22.67 -30.19
C LEU A 154 11.34 22.05 -28.93
N LEU A 155 10.87 22.88 -28.00
CA LEU A 155 10.28 22.43 -26.73
C LEU A 155 9.12 21.45 -26.99
N ASN A 156 8.29 21.71 -28.00
CA ASN A 156 7.13 20.86 -28.34
C ASN A 156 7.53 19.42 -28.76
N ASP A 157 8.72 19.24 -29.35
CA ASP A 157 9.18 17.94 -29.83
C ASP A 157 9.62 17.05 -28.66
N VAL A 158 10.35 17.64 -27.71
CA VAL A 158 10.91 16.92 -26.55
C VAL A 158 9.98 16.89 -25.34
N TYR A 159 9.01 17.80 -25.25
CA TYR A 159 8.11 17.88 -24.10
C TYR A 159 7.27 16.61 -23.96
N THR A 160 7.29 16.06 -22.75
CA THR A 160 6.43 14.97 -22.31
C THR A 160 5.57 15.51 -21.18
N GLN A 161 4.25 15.47 -21.39
CA GLN A 161 3.27 15.98 -20.42
C GLN A 161 3.55 15.38 -19.04
N LEU A 162 3.75 16.22 -18.02
CA LEU A 162 3.98 15.77 -16.64
C LEU A 162 2.66 15.40 -15.94
N TYR A 163 2.74 14.46 -15.00
CA TYR A 163 1.62 14.11 -14.12
C TYR A 163 1.53 15.13 -12.98
N ILE A 164 0.47 15.93 -12.97
CA ILE A 164 0.20 16.96 -11.96
C ILE A 164 -1.07 16.56 -11.23
N THR A 165 -1.07 16.62 -9.90
CA THR A 165 -2.25 16.32 -9.07
C THR A 165 -2.60 17.48 -8.16
N GLU A 166 -3.85 17.53 -7.72
CA GLU A 166 -4.27 18.41 -6.64
C GLU A 166 -3.60 17.97 -5.33
N GLY A 167 -2.87 18.87 -4.69
CA GLY A 167 -2.12 18.56 -3.48
C GLY A 167 -3.05 18.47 -2.27
N GLY A 168 -2.93 17.39 -1.47
CA GLY A 168 -3.43 17.39 -0.09
C GLY A 168 -2.78 18.52 0.71
N GLY A 169 -3.47 19.01 1.76
CA GLY A 169 -3.23 20.30 2.44
C GLY A 169 -1.77 20.70 2.71
N ALA A 170 -1.56 22.00 2.95
CA ALA A 170 -0.27 22.71 3.05
C ALA A 170 0.68 22.27 4.20
N GLY A 171 0.78 20.97 4.49
CA GLY A 171 1.86 20.41 5.28
C GLY A 171 3.21 20.71 4.63
N VAL A 172 4.17 21.07 5.46
CA VAL A 172 5.55 21.32 5.06
C VAL A 172 6.24 19.96 5.01
N ASN A 173 6.68 19.53 3.82
CA ASN A 173 7.67 18.45 3.71
C ASN A 173 9.04 19.08 3.49
N ASN A 174 9.88 19.05 4.53
CA ASN A 174 11.24 19.58 4.53
C ASN A 174 12.29 18.55 4.11
N GLU A 175 11.89 17.32 3.75
CA GLU A 175 12.83 16.28 3.33
C GLU A 175 13.51 16.62 2.01
N HIS A 176 14.71 16.09 1.83
CA HIS A 176 15.52 16.24 0.62
C HIS A 176 14.97 15.37 -0.51
N GLU A 177 15.33 15.74 -1.73
CA GLU A 177 14.72 15.25 -2.96
C GLU A 177 14.90 13.74 -3.13
N VAL A 178 16.07 13.20 -2.76
CA VAL A 178 16.35 11.76 -2.80
C VAL A 178 15.34 10.95 -2.01
N ARG A 179 15.06 11.35 -0.75
CA ARG A 179 14.09 10.67 0.13
C ARG A 179 12.68 10.78 -0.44
N GLN A 180 12.35 11.91 -1.06
CA GLN A 180 11.04 12.13 -1.68
C GLN A 180 10.82 11.30 -2.95
N ILE A 181 11.83 11.08 -3.81
CA ILE A 181 11.73 10.23 -5.01
C ILE A 181 11.34 8.81 -4.62
N GLU A 182 12.01 8.29 -3.59
CA GLU A 182 11.81 6.93 -3.12
C GLU A 182 10.42 6.74 -2.52
N MET A 183 9.87 7.77 -1.87
CA MET A 183 8.47 7.78 -1.42
C MET A 183 7.46 7.98 -2.55
N ALA A 184 7.76 8.86 -3.52
CA ALA A 184 6.86 9.17 -4.63
C ALA A 184 6.59 7.92 -5.48
N SER A 185 7.62 7.08 -5.69
CA SER A 185 7.47 5.77 -6.34
C SER A 185 6.54 4.78 -5.62
N LYS A 186 6.25 5.02 -4.32
CA LYS A 186 5.39 4.17 -3.47
C LYS A 186 3.95 4.66 -3.38
N ARG A 187 3.65 5.91 -3.79
CA ARG A 187 2.30 6.49 -3.65
C ARG A 187 1.36 5.86 -4.68
N GLN A 188 0.25 5.31 -4.20
CA GLN A 188 -0.79 4.71 -5.05
C GLN A 188 -1.65 5.80 -5.66
N THR A 189 -1.91 5.67 -6.96
CA THR A 189 -2.66 6.62 -7.79
C THR A 189 -4.17 6.61 -7.55
N SER A 190 -4.69 5.77 -6.65
CA SER A 190 -6.12 5.43 -6.57
C SER A 190 -7.05 6.52 -6.03
N HIS A 191 -6.53 7.64 -5.51
CA HIS A 191 -7.36 8.73 -4.95
C HIS A 191 -6.94 10.15 -5.35
N GLU A 192 -6.03 10.33 -6.30
CA GLU A 192 -5.54 11.67 -6.69
C GLU A 192 -6.25 12.18 -7.95
N THR A 193 -6.66 13.46 -7.94
CA THR A 193 -7.29 14.11 -9.11
C THR A 193 -6.20 14.63 -10.06
N PRO A 194 -6.07 14.09 -11.29
CA PRO A 194 -5.07 14.57 -12.23
C PRO A 194 -5.49 15.90 -12.89
N ILE A 195 -4.52 16.78 -13.10
CA ILE A 195 -4.68 18.09 -13.74
C ILE A 195 -3.78 18.14 -14.97
N LYS A 196 -4.35 18.48 -16.14
CA LYS A 196 -3.53 18.77 -17.33
C LYS A 196 -2.94 20.17 -17.18
N CYS A 197 -1.62 20.30 -17.39
CA CYS A 197 -0.89 21.58 -17.23
C CYS A 197 -1.52 22.75 -17.99
N LYS A 198 -2.06 22.52 -19.20
CA LYS A 198 -2.76 23.53 -20.01
C LYS A 198 -4.04 24.11 -19.37
N TYR A 199 -4.55 23.51 -18.30
CA TYR A 199 -5.75 23.95 -17.58
C TYR A 199 -5.43 24.48 -16.18
N ILE A 200 -4.15 24.79 -15.88
CA ILE A 200 -3.72 25.22 -14.54
C ILE A 200 -4.52 26.43 -14.01
N PHE A 201 -4.90 27.37 -14.88
CA PHE A 201 -5.65 28.58 -14.51
C PHE A 201 -7.18 28.40 -14.45
N LYS A 202 -7.73 27.19 -14.67
CA LYS A 202 -9.18 26.96 -14.67
C LYS A 202 -9.69 26.45 -13.31
N PRO A 203 -10.72 27.08 -12.72
CA PRO A 203 -11.29 26.62 -11.46
C PRO A 203 -12.01 25.26 -11.59
N HIS A 204 -11.69 24.33 -10.69
CA HIS A 204 -12.05 22.91 -10.81
C HIS A 204 -13.55 22.57 -10.70
N LEU A 205 -14.40 23.49 -10.22
CA LEU A 205 -15.85 23.26 -10.07
C LEU A 205 -16.61 23.01 -11.39
N GLN A 206 -15.98 23.25 -12.56
CA GLN A 206 -16.59 23.01 -13.88
C GLN A 206 -16.31 21.61 -14.49
N PHE A 207 -15.32 20.85 -13.99
CA PHE A 207 -14.87 19.61 -14.65
C PHE A 207 -15.63 18.34 -14.24
N ARG A 208 -16.57 18.42 -13.28
CA ARG A 208 -17.35 17.26 -12.83
C ARG A 208 -18.38 16.77 -13.87
N ASN A 209 -18.69 17.57 -14.90
CA ASN A 209 -19.75 17.28 -15.87
C ASN A 209 -19.28 16.95 -17.29
N GLN A 210 -17.96 16.91 -17.58
CA GLN A 210 -17.47 16.71 -18.97
C GLN A 210 -16.53 15.51 -19.19
N ASN A 211 -16.15 14.75 -18.16
CA ASN A 211 -15.27 13.58 -18.30
C ASN A 211 -15.98 12.30 -18.81
N SER A 212 -17.00 12.41 -19.69
CA SER A 212 -17.65 11.24 -20.31
C SER A 212 -17.50 11.14 -21.83
N SER A 213 -16.73 12.01 -22.47
CA SER A 213 -16.44 11.87 -23.91
C SER A 213 -15.07 12.42 -24.27
N GLU A 214 -14.07 11.55 -24.36
CA GLU A 214 -12.87 11.64 -25.21
C GLU A 214 -11.92 10.50 -24.82
N HIS A 215 -12.24 9.28 -25.29
CA HIS A 215 -11.27 8.19 -25.39
C HIS A 215 -10.61 8.29 -26.77
N GLU A 216 -9.32 8.60 -26.83
CA GLU A 216 -8.51 8.46 -28.04
C GLU A 216 -8.18 6.98 -28.29
N ASP A 217 -8.81 6.45 -29.34
CA ASP A 217 -8.39 5.45 -30.31
C ASP A 217 -7.22 4.49 -30.01
N VAL A 218 -7.59 3.23 -29.81
CA VAL A 218 -6.84 2.07 -30.34
C VAL A 218 -7.85 1.17 -31.06
N PHE A 219 -7.83 1.17 -32.40
CA PHE A 219 -8.69 0.33 -33.24
C PHE A 219 -7.87 -0.51 -34.23
N THR A 220 -7.99 -1.84 -34.14
CA THR A 220 -7.98 -2.90 -35.19
C THR A 220 -7.75 -4.26 -34.48
N MET A 221 -8.43 -5.40 -34.69
CA MET A 221 -9.46 -5.95 -35.59
C MET A 221 -10.35 -6.89 -34.70
N ALA A 222 -11.58 -7.32 -34.98
CA ALA A 222 -12.22 -7.82 -36.19
C ALA A 222 -13.77 -7.82 -36.06
N GLN A 223 -14.46 -7.68 -37.21
CA GLN A 223 -15.91 -7.90 -37.45
C GLN A 223 -16.23 -9.41 -37.35
N SER A 224 -17.42 -9.97 -37.10
CA SER A 224 -18.84 -9.75 -37.48
C SER A 224 -19.63 -10.85 -36.70
N HIS A 225 -20.89 -10.74 -36.23
CA HIS A 225 -22.16 -10.70 -36.97
C HIS A 225 -23.36 -10.64 -35.98
N THR A 226 -24.37 -9.83 -36.34
CA THR A 226 -25.86 -10.00 -36.23
C THR A 226 -26.64 -9.94 -34.88
N GLY A 227 -27.61 -8.99 -34.84
CA GLY A 227 -28.99 -9.11 -34.31
C GLY A 227 -29.27 -8.48 -32.92
N SER A 228 -29.96 -7.33 -32.82
CA SER A 228 -31.41 -7.14 -32.47
C SER A 228 -31.73 -7.54 -31.01
N GLU A 229 -32.41 -6.82 -30.09
CA GLU A 229 -33.40 -5.72 -30.03
C GLU A 229 -33.42 -5.23 -28.54
N ALA A 230 -33.38 -3.92 -28.27
CA ALA A 230 -34.49 -3.09 -27.72
C ALA A 230 -35.07 -3.40 -26.30
N ALA A 231 -34.89 -2.41 -25.42
CA ALA A 231 -35.86 -1.78 -24.50
C ALA A 231 -36.09 -2.27 -23.04
N ASP A 232 -35.90 -1.27 -22.16
CA ASP A 232 -36.71 -0.84 -21.01
C ASP A 232 -36.48 -1.34 -19.57
N ARG A 233 -35.92 -0.39 -18.78
CA ARG A 233 -36.40 0.17 -17.48
C ARG A 233 -36.65 -0.78 -16.30
N ALA A 234 -35.95 -0.54 -15.19
CA ALA A 234 -36.53 0.18 -14.03
C ALA A 234 -35.50 0.40 -12.89
N ILE A 235 -35.66 1.54 -12.23
CA ILE A 235 -34.93 2.08 -11.06
C ILE A 235 -35.46 1.45 -9.76
N PRO A 236 -34.65 1.36 -8.68
CA PRO A 236 -35.07 1.98 -7.41
C PRO A 236 -33.91 2.72 -6.70
N THR A 237 -34.03 4.04 -6.49
CA THR A 237 -34.38 4.73 -5.21
C THR A 237 -33.31 4.66 -4.12
N GLN A 238 -32.59 5.79 -3.95
CA GLN A 238 -31.87 6.16 -2.73
C GLN A 238 -32.81 6.89 -1.77
N GLU A 239 -32.84 6.43 -0.51
CA GLU A 239 -33.38 7.18 0.62
C GLU A 239 -32.32 8.07 1.30
N HIS A 240 -32.84 9.17 1.82
CA HIS A 240 -32.22 10.31 2.45
C HIS A 240 -31.49 10.04 3.77
N GLN A 241 -30.54 10.93 4.10
CA GLN A 241 -30.50 11.83 5.28
C GLN A 241 -29.03 12.18 5.60
N SER A 242 -28.62 13.35 6.07
CA SER A 242 -29.22 14.65 6.32
C SER A 242 -28.12 15.50 6.97
N ALA A 243 -27.91 16.75 6.55
CA ALA A 243 -27.47 17.84 7.43
C ALA A 243 -27.66 19.18 6.72
N SER A 244 -28.40 20.06 7.37
CA SER A 244 -29.12 21.20 6.83
C SER A 244 -28.25 22.43 6.50
N PRO A 245 -28.70 23.29 5.56
CA PRO A 245 -28.10 24.58 5.27
C PRO A 245 -28.71 25.69 6.16
N VAL A 246 -27.88 26.61 6.64
CA VAL A 246 -28.36 27.86 7.24
C VAL A 246 -28.55 28.88 6.13
N LEU A 247 -29.80 29.33 5.96
CA LEU A 247 -30.19 30.42 5.06
C LEU A 247 -29.69 31.77 5.59
N HIS A 248 -29.14 32.59 4.69
CA HIS A 248 -29.37 34.03 4.68
C HIS A 248 -29.88 34.46 3.30
N SER A 249 -30.80 35.43 3.33
CA SER A 249 -31.74 35.92 2.32
C SER A 249 -31.13 36.66 1.11
N PRO A 250 -31.86 36.73 -0.03
CA PRO A 250 -31.42 37.40 -1.24
C PRO A 250 -31.75 38.90 -1.20
N GLY A 251 -30.81 39.74 -1.63
CA GLY A 251 -31.06 41.16 -1.82
C GLY A 251 -29.81 42.03 -1.69
N GLN A 252 -29.04 42.11 -2.77
CA GLN A 252 -28.27 43.27 -3.24
C GLN A 252 -27.43 42.82 -4.43
N ASP A 253 -27.58 43.48 -5.57
CA ASP A 253 -26.71 43.32 -6.74
C ASP A 253 -25.24 43.51 -6.31
N LYS A 254 -24.54 42.39 -6.16
CA LYS A 254 -23.08 42.38 -6.08
C LYS A 254 -22.58 42.23 -7.51
N HIS A 255 -21.94 43.28 -8.02
CA HIS A 255 -20.88 43.12 -9.01
C HIS A 255 -20.10 41.84 -8.66
N MET A 256 -20.09 40.86 -9.57
CA MET A 256 -19.25 39.68 -9.43
C MET A 256 -17.79 40.14 -9.41
N ASN A 257 -17.24 40.40 -8.22
CA ASN A 257 -15.82 40.63 -8.02
C ASN A 257 -15.09 39.36 -8.45
N TRP A 258 -14.54 39.36 -9.67
CA TRP A 258 -13.61 38.33 -10.12
C TRP A 258 -12.37 38.39 -9.23
N LYS A 259 -12.23 37.42 -8.32
CA LYS A 259 -10.98 37.18 -7.59
C LYS A 259 -10.09 36.30 -8.48
N GLY A 260 -8.87 36.74 -8.76
CA GLY A 260 -7.91 35.94 -9.52
C GLY A 260 -7.45 34.70 -8.74
N LEU A 261 -7.24 33.59 -9.46
CA LEU A 261 -6.82 32.31 -8.89
C LEU A 261 -5.33 32.32 -8.53
N ARG A 262 -4.97 31.99 -7.29
CA ARG A 262 -3.58 31.91 -6.80
C ARG A 262 -3.18 30.46 -6.58
N ILE A 263 -2.21 30.01 -7.37
CA ILE A 263 -1.83 28.61 -7.48
C ILE A 263 -0.40 28.46 -6.98
N LEU A 264 -0.18 27.53 -6.06
CA LEU A 264 1.15 27.12 -5.62
C LEU A 264 1.44 25.70 -6.11
N THR A 265 2.39 25.57 -7.03
CA THR A 265 2.83 24.28 -7.56
C THR A 265 4.13 23.84 -6.89
N LYS A 266 4.07 22.70 -6.20
CA LYS A 266 5.22 22.08 -5.55
C LYS A 266 5.80 20.97 -6.42
N GLY A 267 7.12 20.78 -6.34
CA GLY A 267 7.78 19.62 -6.92
C GLY A 267 9.28 19.61 -6.62
N ILE A 268 9.86 18.42 -6.51
CA ILE A 268 11.30 18.23 -6.25
C ILE A 268 12.17 18.83 -7.38
N ALA A 269 13.49 19.04 -7.20
CA ALA A 269 14.31 19.56 -8.29
C ALA A 269 14.37 18.58 -9.46
N GLY A 270 14.62 19.13 -10.65
CA GLY A 270 14.66 18.36 -11.90
C GLY A 270 13.30 17.84 -12.38
N ILE A 271 12.23 17.93 -11.58
CA ILE A 271 10.91 17.34 -11.90
C ILE A 271 10.20 17.98 -13.10
N GLY A 272 10.66 19.16 -13.54
CA GLY A 272 10.11 19.88 -14.69
C GLY A 272 9.15 21.04 -14.36
N LYS A 273 9.32 21.69 -13.19
CA LYS A 273 8.57 22.91 -12.81
C LYS A 273 8.72 24.03 -13.85
N THR A 274 9.94 24.49 -14.10
CA THR A 274 10.25 25.54 -15.08
C THR A 274 9.84 25.15 -16.50
N VAL A 275 10.07 23.89 -16.90
CA VAL A 275 9.64 23.40 -18.23
C VAL A 275 8.11 23.44 -18.39
N SER A 276 7.35 23.20 -17.31
CA SER A 276 5.89 23.32 -17.31
C SER A 276 5.44 24.78 -17.49
N VAL A 277 6.10 25.71 -16.80
CA VAL A 277 5.88 27.16 -16.96
C VAL A 277 6.16 27.58 -18.39
N GLN A 278 7.32 27.21 -18.93
CA GLN A 278 7.69 27.49 -20.33
C GLN A 278 6.66 26.94 -21.31
N LYS A 279 6.18 25.71 -21.10
CA LYS A 279 5.17 25.10 -21.97
C LYS A 279 3.83 25.86 -21.95
N VAL A 280 3.36 26.28 -20.78
CA VAL A 280 2.11 27.06 -20.65
C VAL A 280 2.23 28.42 -21.33
N ILE A 281 3.37 29.10 -21.18
CA ILE A 281 3.63 30.37 -21.84
C ILE A 281 3.68 30.17 -23.36
N LEU A 282 4.36 29.13 -23.85
CA LEU A 282 4.45 28.82 -25.27
C LEU A 282 3.08 28.51 -25.86
N ASP A 283 2.26 27.70 -25.18
CA ASP A 283 0.89 27.39 -25.62
C ASP A 283 0.00 28.64 -25.68
N TRP A 284 0.15 29.57 -24.73
CA TRP A 284 -0.55 30.85 -24.76
C TRP A 284 -0.08 31.74 -25.92
N ALA A 285 1.22 31.79 -26.16
CA ALA A 285 1.80 32.58 -27.24
C ALA A 285 1.49 32.02 -28.64
N GLU A 286 1.37 30.70 -28.77
CA GLU A 286 1.01 30.00 -30.02
C GLU A 286 -0.51 29.99 -30.29
N GLY A 287 -1.33 30.35 -29.29
CA GLY A 287 -2.79 30.37 -29.43
C GLY A 287 -3.48 29.04 -29.14
N THR A 288 -2.78 28.07 -28.55
CA THR A 288 -3.29 26.69 -28.35
C THR A 288 -4.01 26.50 -27.01
N ALA A 289 -3.73 27.32 -25.98
CA ALA A 289 -4.38 27.28 -24.67
C ALA A 289 -4.44 28.66 -23.97
N ASN A 290 -5.25 28.78 -22.91
CA ASN A 290 -5.36 29.96 -22.03
C ASN A 290 -5.62 31.31 -22.73
N GLN A 291 -6.31 31.30 -23.89
CA GLN A 291 -6.60 32.52 -24.66
C GLN A 291 -7.63 33.43 -23.99
N ASP A 292 -8.22 33.01 -22.88
CA ASP A 292 -9.04 33.82 -22.00
C ASP A 292 -8.23 34.78 -21.12
N ILE A 293 -6.90 34.69 -21.12
CA ILE A 293 -5.97 35.60 -20.43
C ILE A 293 -5.35 36.57 -21.45
N ASP A 294 -5.48 37.87 -21.20
CA ASP A 294 -5.00 38.92 -22.09
C ASP A 294 -3.49 39.10 -22.02
N PHE A 295 -2.89 39.05 -20.83
CA PHE A 295 -1.45 39.17 -20.62
C PHE A 295 -0.91 38.12 -19.65
N ILE A 296 0.20 37.49 -20.03
CA ILE A 296 0.99 36.62 -19.13
C ILE A 296 2.35 37.28 -18.91
N PHE A 297 2.68 37.58 -17.65
CA PHE A 297 3.95 38.16 -17.23
C PHE A 297 4.78 37.13 -16.44
N PRO A 298 5.71 36.41 -17.09
CA PRO A 298 6.67 35.57 -16.39
C PRO A 298 7.73 36.42 -15.69
N LEU A 299 7.86 36.24 -14.37
CA LEU A 299 8.79 36.94 -13.50
C LEU A 299 9.51 35.92 -12.61
N PRO A 300 10.63 35.33 -13.08
CA PRO A 300 11.41 34.40 -12.27
C PRO A 300 11.96 35.07 -11.00
N PHE A 301 11.92 34.40 -9.85
CA PHE A 301 12.44 34.96 -8.59
C PHE A 301 13.93 35.29 -8.66
N ARG A 302 14.70 34.48 -9.39
CA ARG A 302 16.12 34.74 -9.68
C ARG A 302 16.37 36.11 -10.32
N ASP A 303 15.49 36.56 -11.21
CA ASP A 303 15.61 37.84 -11.90
C ASP A 303 15.21 39.00 -10.96
N LEU A 304 14.18 38.76 -10.15
CA LEU A 304 13.68 39.72 -9.18
C LEU A 304 14.71 40.03 -8.08
N ASN A 305 15.54 39.06 -7.71
CA ASN A 305 16.64 39.26 -6.75
C ASN A 305 17.65 40.34 -7.19
N LEU A 306 17.79 40.59 -8.50
CA LEU A 306 18.73 41.58 -9.04
C LEU A 306 18.21 43.03 -8.94
N LYS A 307 16.93 43.20 -8.64
CA LYS A 307 16.31 44.54 -8.50
C LYS A 307 16.46 45.07 -7.08
N LYS A 308 17.49 45.89 -6.89
CA LYS A 308 17.82 46.55 -5.61
C LYS A 308 17.18 47.93 -5.44
N ASP A 309 16.72 48.56 -6.52
CA ASP A 309 16.11 49.89 -6.51
C ASP A 309 14.61 49.87 -6.17
N GLN A 310 14.09 50.96 -5.59
CA GLN A 310 12.65 51.15 -5.43
C GLN A 310 12.00 51.38 -6.80
N CYS A 311 10.91 50.67 -7.08
CA CYS A 311 10.15 50.80 -8.32
C CYS A 311 8.66 50.56 -8.08
N SER A 312 7.82 51.06 -8.99
CA SER A 312 6.39 50.71 -9.01
C SER A 312 6.16 49.42 -9.80
N LEU A 313 4.98 48.81 -9.67
CA LEU A 313 4.65 47.63 -10.48
C LEU A 313 4.72 47.94 -11.98
N MET A 314 4.23 49.11 -12.40
CA MET A 314 4.31 49.51 -13.81
C MET A 314 5.75 49.72 -14.27
N THR A 315 6.61 50.32 -13.45
CA THR A 315 8.03 50.48 -13.78
C THR A 315 8.74 49.12 -13.84
N LEU A 316 8.40 48.18 -12.96
CA LEU A 316 8.92 46.82 -12.98
C LEU A 316 8.49 46.09 -14.25
N LEU A 317 7.21 46.17 -14.65
CA LEU A 317 6.73 45.57 -15.88
C LEU A 317 7.35 46.20 -17.12
N CYS A 318 7.47 47.53 -17.17
CA CYS A 318 8.14 48.23 -18.27
C CYS A 318 9.64 47.90 -18.38
N HIS A 319 10.26 47.44 -17.28
CA HIS A 319 11.66 46.98 -17.30
C HIS A 319 11.81 45.65 -18.05
N TYR A 320 10.90 44.69 -17.82
CA TYR A 320 10.94 43.38 -18.48
C TYR A 320 10.17 43.33 -19.82
N PHE A 321 9.15 44.17 -19.97
CA PHE A 321 8.25 44.29 -21.11
C PHE A 321 8.08 45.78 -21.49
N PRO A 322 9.08 46.38 -22.18
CA PRO A 322 9.05 47.80 -22.55
C PRO A 322 7.79 48.22 -23.35
N GLU A 323 7.17 47.27 -24.05
CA GLU A 323 5.97 47.44 -24.87
C GLU A 323 4.74 47.85 -24.03
N ILE A 324 4.74 47.55 -22.73
CA ILE A 324 3.66 47.94 -21.80
C ILE A 324 3.57 49.47 -21.62
N LYS A 325 4.64 50.23 -21.90
CA LYS A 325 4.61 51.71 -21.84
C LYS A 325 3.57 52.34 -22.76
N GLU A 326 3.12 51.61 -23.79
CA GLU A 326 2.08 52.07 -24.71
C GLU A 326 0.65 51.96 -24.15
N ILE A 327 0.47 51.35 -22.97
CA ILE A 327 -0.82 51.16 -22.29
C ILE A 327 -0.90 52.09 -21.07
N ASP A 328 -1.93 52.95 -21.03
CA ASP A 328 -2.10 53.96 -19.98
C ASP A 328 -2.37 53.37 -18.58
N SER A 329 -3.05 52.23 -18.49
CA SER A 329 -3.29 51.49 -17.24
C SER A 329 -3.72 50.05 -17.51
N ILE A 330 -3.27 49.13 -16.66
CA ILE A 330 -3.66 47.71 -16.65
C ILE A 330 -4.79 47.41 -15.63
N GLU A 331 -5.30 48.43 -14.93
CA GLU A 331 -6.31 48.32 -13.87
C GLU A 331 -7.76 48.48 -14.36
N ASP A 332 -8.02 48.47 -15.67
CA ASP A 332 -9.31 48.83 -16.26
C ASP A 332 -10.48 47.86 -15.97
N GLY A 333 -10.23 46.77 -15.21
CA GLY A 333 -11.21 45.78 -14.79
C GLY A 333 -11.70 44.84 -15.91
N GLY A 334 -11.37 45.13 -17.17
CA GLY A 334 -11.66 44.29 -18.34
C GLY A 334 -10.49 43.39 -18.75
N THR A 335 -9.26 43.79 -18.43
CA THR A 335 -8.03 43.07 -18.79
C THR A 335 -7.73 41.93 -17.81
N LYS A 336 -7.67 40.70 -18.31
CA LYS A 336 -7.30 39.51 -17.53
C LYS A 336 -5.79 39.28 -17.58
N ILE A 337 -5.15 39.34 -16.42
CA ILE A 337 -3.70 39.25 -16.28
C ILE A 337 -3.33 37.98 -15.51
N ALA A 338 -2.24 37.33 -15.90
CA ALA A 338 -1.60 36.29 -15.10
C ALA A 338 -0.12 36.61 -14.85
N PHE A 339 0.29 36.56 -13.59
CA PHE A 339 1.69 36.60 -13.21
C PHE A 339 2.18 35.18 -12.91
N ILE A 340 3.35 34.82 -13.46
CA ILE A 340 3.99 33.54 -13.19
C ILE A 340 5.31 33.80 -12.47
N PHE A 341 5.37 33.43 -11.20
CA PHE A 341 6.57 33.51 -10.38
C PHE A 341 7.25 32.13 -10.32
N ASP A 342 8.28 31.94 -11.14
CA ASP A 342 9.02 30.67 -11.22
C ASP A 342 10.19 30.65 -10.23
N GLY A 343 10.31 29.55 -9.46
CA GLY A 343 11.49 29.27 -8.62
C GLY A 343 11.54 30.00 -7.28
N LEU A 344 10.48 29.95 -6.46
CA LEU A 344 10.48 30.58 -5.12
C LEU A 344 11.63 30.11 -4.22
N ASP A 345 12.11 28.88 -4.40
CA ASP A 345 13.27 28.35 -3.68
C ASP A 345 14.61 29.02 -4.03
N GLU A 346 14.60 29.91 -5.02
CA GLU A 346 15.72 30.78 -5.40
C GLU A 346 15.51 32.23 -4.93
N CYS A 347 14.39 32.53 -4.27
CA CYS A 347 14.09 33.86 -3.75
C CYS A 347 15.02 34.23 -2.59
N ARG A 348 15.66 35.40 -2.69
CA ARG A 348 16.49 35.99 -1.62
C ARG A 348 15.84 37.21 -0.96
N LEU A 349 14.65 37.60 -1.44
CA LEU A 349 13.86 38.66 -0.83
C LEU A 349 13.25 38.18 0.50
N PRO A 350 13.09 39.05 1.51
CA PRO A 350 12.56 38.67 2.82
C PRO A 350 11.16 38.04 2.81
N LEU A 351 10.33 38.42 1.84
CA LEU A 351 8.90 38.12 1.71
C LEU A 351 8.15 38.38 3.02
N ASP A 352 8.30 39.57 3.59
CA ASP A 352 7.72 39.91 4.89
C ASP A 352 6.23 40.26 4.81
N PHE A 353 5.38 39.23 4.71
CA PHE A 353 3.93 39.36 4.65
C PHE A 353 3.29 40.04 5.87
N LYS A 354 4.02 40.17 6.99
CA LYS A 354 3.48 40.73 8.25
C LYS A 354 3.80 42.22 8.39
N ASN A 355 5.05 42.61 8.11
CA ASN A 355 5.50 43.98 8.36
C ASN A 355 5.50 44.87 7.10
N ASN A 356 5.37 44.30 5.90
CA ASN A 356 5.34 45.10 4.68
C ASN A 356 4.11 46.02 4.62
N LYS A 357 4.33 47.26 4.16
CA LYS A 357 3.26 48.24 3.94
C LYS A 357 2.27 47.70 2.91
N LYS A 358 0.97 47.89 3.16
CA LYS A 358 -0.07 47.64 2.15
C LYS A 358 0.09 48.62 1.00
N CYS A 359 0.28 48.08 -0.20
CA CYS A 359 0.32 48.82 -1.45
C CYS A 359 -0.86 48.34 -2.31
N CYS A 360 -1.57 49.28 -2.92
CA CYS A 360 -2.70 49.00 -3.82
C CYS A 360 -2.65 49.82 -5.11
N ASP A 361 -1.69 50.73 -5.25
CA ASP A 361 -1.48 51.57 -6.42
C ASP A 361 -0.31 51.02 -7.24
N VAL A 362 -0.58 50.65 -8.50
CA VAL A 362 0.44 50.10 -9.41
C VAL A 362 1.53 51.10 -9.82
N THR A 363 1.36 52.39 -9.52
CA THR A 363 2.30 53.48 -9.81
C THR A 363 3.12 53.93 -8.59
N GLU A 364 2.78 53.48 -7.38
CA GLU A 364 3.54 53.79 -6.15
C GLU A 364 4.92 53.09 -6.18
N ALA A 365 6.00 53.87 -6.01
CA ALA A 365 7.36 53.32 -5.95
C ALA A 365 7.66 52.70 -4.59
N THR A 366 8.02 51.42 -4.57
CA THR A 366 8.25 50.63 -3.35
C THR A 366 9.39 49.61 -3.56
N SER A 367 9.78 48.84 -2.53
CA SER A 367 10.71 47.72 -2.75
C SER A 367 10.01 46.56 -3.49
N VAL A 368 10.79 45.74 -4.20
CA VAL A 368 10.27 44.54 -4.88
C VAL A 368 9.61 43.58 -3.88
N ASP A 369 10.16 43.47 -2.68
CA ASP A 369 9.60 42.67 -1.59
C ASP A 369 8.15 43.08 -1.23
N VAL A 370 7.92 44.39 -1.08
CA VAL A 370 6.59 44.95 -0.80
C VAL A 370 5.66 44.73 -2.00
N LEU A 371 6.13 44.88 -3.25
CA LEU A 371 5.30 44.61 -4.43
C LEU A 371 4.84 43.15 -4.51
N LEU A 372 5.76 42.19 -4.32
CA LEU A 372 5.46 40.76 -4.41
C LEU A 372 4.51 40.31 -3.32
N THR A 373 4.77 40.69 -2.06
CA THR A 373 3.88 40.33 -0.94
C THR A 373 2.47 40.88 -1.13
N ASN A 374 2.32 42.10 -1.66
CA ASN A 374 1.01 42.69 -1.97
C ASN A 374 0.31 42.07 -3.19
N LEU A 375 1.03 41.65 -4.23
CA LEU A 375 0.46 40.87 -5.35
C LEU A 375 -0.03 39.50 -4.87
N ILE A 376 0.76 38.81 -4.04
CA ILE A 376 0.43 37.47 -3.52
C ILE A 376 -0.77 37.53 -2.56
N GLN A 377 -0.83 38.54 -1.68
CA GLN A 377 -1.99 38.78 -0.82
C GLN A 377 -3.23 39.23 -1.63
N GLY A 378 -3.02 39.82 -2.82
CA GLY A 378 -4.04 40.39 -3.67
C GLY A 378 -4.48 41.80 -3.26
N ASN A 379 -3.60 42.55 -2.60
CA ASN A 379 -3.78 43.99 -2.38
C ASN A 379 -3.49 44.78 -3.66
N LEU A 380 -2.54 44.31 -4.47
CA LEU A 380 -2.27 44.79 -5.84
C LEU A 380 -2.93 43.83 -6.85
N LEU A 381 -3.68 44.38 -7.81
CA LEU A 381 -4.35 43.64 -8.89
C LEU A 381 -5.12 42.38 -8.41
N PRO A 382 -6.17 42.53 -7.59
CA PRO A 382 -6.88 41.40 -6.97
C PRO A 382 -7.53 40.41 -7.95
N SER A 383 -7.83 40.85 -9.18
CA SER A 383 -8.38 40.05 -10.27
C SER A 383 -7.33 39.25 -11.05
N ALA A 384 -6.03 39.51 -10.84
CA ALA A 384 -4.96 38.83 -11.57
C ALA A 384 -4.76 37.40 -11.07
N HIS A 385 -4.57 36.48 -12.02
CA HIS A 385 -4.13 35.13 -11.73
C HIS A 385 -2.67 35.11 -11.28
N LEU A 386 -2.34 34.22 -10.35
CA LEU A 386 -0.98 34.04 -9.86
C LEU A 386 -0.61 32.57 -9.91
N TRP A 387 0.55 32.27 -10.47
CA TRP A 387 1.11 30.92 -10.43
C TRP A 387 2.54 30.94 -9.90
N ILE A 388 2.75 30.33 -8.74
CA ILE A 388 4.05 30.23 -8.07
C ILE A 388 4.54 28.78 -8.17
N THR A 389 5.76 28.56 -8.63
CA THR A 389 6.42 27.25 -8.58
C THR A 389 7.49 27.22 -7.49
N THR A 390 7.62 26.09 -6.80
CA THR A 390 8.59 25.97 -5.70
C THR A 390 8.97 24.52 -5.38
N ARG A 391 10.12 24.33 -4.73
CA ARG A 391 10.40 23.08 -4.00
C ARG A 391 9.57 23.00 -2.71
N PRO A 392 9.15 21.80 -2.27
CA PRO A 392 8.35 21.63 -1.06
C PRO A 392 8.88 22.36 0.19
N ALA A 393 10.21 22.39 0.37
CA ALA A 393 10.87 23.03 1.51
C ALA A 393 10.74 24.57 1.54
N ALA A 394 10.56 25.23 0.39
CA ALA A 394 10.39 26.69 0.32
C ALA A 394 8.92 27.13 0.25
N ALA A 395 7.97 26.18 0.17
CA ALA A 395 6.55 26.48 0.05
C ALA A 395 5.96 27.20 1.27
N ASN A 396 6.59 27.05 2.45
CA ASN A 396 6.18 27.70 3.69
C ASN A 396 6.48 29.20 3.74
N GLN A 397 7.29 29.72 2.80
CA GLN A 397 7.52 31.16 2.68
C GLN A 397 6.24 31.89 2.27
N ILE A 398 5.29 31.20 1.62
CA ILE A 398 3.98 31.75 1.27
C ILE A 398 2.94 31.33 2.31
N PRO A 399 2.23 32.27 2.95
CA PRO A 399 1.17 31.95 3.89
C PRO A 399 0.04 31.14 3.21
N PRO A 400 -0.44 30.03 3.81
CA PRO A 400 -1.50 29.19 3.22
C PRO A 400 -2.78 29.96 2.88
N GLU A 401 -3.11 30.99 3.65
CA GLU A 401 -4.25 31.87 3.43
C GLU A 401 -4.17 32.69 2.13
N CYS A 402 -2.98 32.82 1.54
CA CYS A 402 -2.77 33.51 0.26
C CYS A 402 -2.94 32.59 -0.96
N VAL A 403 -3.09 31.28 -0.76
CA VAL A 403 -3.13 30.28 -1.83
C VAL A 403 -4.54 29.70 -1.96
N ASP A 404 -5.13 29.78 -3.16
CA ASP A 404 -6.45 29.22 -3.42
C ASP A 404 -6.35 27.73 -3.82
N GLN A 405 -5.26 27.33 -4.48
CA GLN A 405 -5.05 25.95 -4.94
C GLN A 405 -3.58 25.53 -4.80
N VAL A 406 -3.35 24.34 -4.22
CA VAL A 406 -2.03 23.70 -4.19
C VAL A 406 -2.01 22.56 -5.19
N THR A 407 -0.97 22.50 -6.02
CA THR A 407 -0.76 21.42 -6.99
C THR A 407 0.62 20.81 -6.77
N GLU A 408 0.79 19.55 -7.14
CA GLU A 408 2.05 18.83 -7.00
C GLU A 408 2.42 18.18 -8.34
N ILE A 409 3.63 18.46 -8.84
CA ILE A 409 4.20 17.75 -10.00
C ILE A 409 4.81 16.46 -9.48
N ARG A 410 4.28 15.33 -9.93
CA ARG A 410 4.72 14.00 -9.49
C ARG A 410 5.84 13.43 -10.35
N GLY A 411 6.09 13.91 -11.57
CA GLY A 411 7.12 13.38 -12.46
C GLY A 411 6.57 12.45 -13.55
N PHE A 412 7.42 11.57 -14.07
CA PHE A 412 7.05 10.61 -15.12
C PHE A 412 6.49 9.30 -14.53
N SER A 413 5.29 8.96 -14.98
CA SER A 413 4.74 7.59 -14.91
C SER A 413 5.49 6.65 -15.85
N GLU A 414 5.31 5.33 -15.68
CA GLU A 414 6.00 4.33 -16.50
C GLU A 414 5.82 4.55 -18.02
N PRO A 415 4.61 4.80 -18.55
CA PRO A 415 4.45 5.08 -19.97
C PRO A 415 5.14 6.39 -20.41
N GLN A 416 5.19 7.40 -19.53
CA GLN A 416 5.85 8.68 -19.82
C GLN A 416 7.37 8.54 -19.89
N LYS A 417 7.99 7.69 -19.04
CA LYS A 417 9.43 7.41 -19.11
C LYS A 417 9.80 6.86 -20.48
N GLU A 418 9.09 5.83 -20.95
CA GLU A 418 9.33 5.24 -22.28
C GLU A 418 9.13 6.25 -23.40
N LYS A 419 8.04 7.04 -23.33
CA LYS A 419 7.75 8.09 -24.30
C LYS A 419 8.89 9.12 -24.37
N PHE A 420 9.46 9.50 -23.23
CA PHE A 420 10.59 10.41 -23.18
C PHE A 420 11.81 9.83 -23.90
N PHE A 421 12.24 8.60 -23.59
CA PHE A 421 13.40 7.97 -24.23
C PHE A 421 13.21 7.80 -25.74
N ARG A 422 12.02 7.37 -26.18
CA ARG A 422 11.70 7.23 -27.62
C ARG A 422 11.69 8.55 -28.38
N LYS A 423 11.33 9.66 -27.71
CA LYS A 423 11.39 11.00 -28.28
C LYS A 423 12.82 11.56 -28.32
N LYS A 424 13.61 11.31 -27.27
CA LYS A 424 14.97 11.86 -27.14
C LYS A 424 15.98 11.13 -28.04
N ILE A 425 15.84 9.82 -28.20
CA ILE A 425 16.78 8.99 -28.96
C ILE A 425 16.20 8.73 -30.36
N THR A 426 16.89 9.20 -31.40
CA THR A 426 16.42 9.10 -32.79
C THR A 426 16.35 7.65 -33.28
N ASP A 427 17.30 6.80 -32.87
CA ASP A 427 17.34 5.38 -33.21
C ASP A 427 16.40 4.57 -32.29
N GLN A 428 15.31 4.04 -32.85
CA GLN A 428 14.28 3.32 -32.09
C GLN A 428 14.73 1.94 -31.59
N ILE A 429 15.72 1.30 -32.23
CA ILE A 429 16.28 0.03 -31.76
C ILE A 429 17.11 0.32 -30.50
N LEU A 430 18.01 1.31 -30.61
CA LEU A 430 18.82 1.77 -29.48
C LEU A 430 17.95 2.28 -28.32
N ALA A 431 16.88 3.03 -28.61
CA ALA A 431 15.93 3.48 -27.59
C ALA A 431 15.28 2.31 -26.85
N THR A 432 14.95 1.23 -27.57
CA THR A 432 14.36 0.02 -26.97
C THR A 432 15.37 -0.72 -26.10
N GLU A 433 16.64 -0.81 -26.52
CA GLU A 433 17.73 -1.38 -25.73
C GLU A 433 17.99 -0.58 -24.44
N ILE A 434 18.02 0.75 -24.54
CA ILE A 434 18.17 1.65 -23.38
C ILE A 434 16.99 1.52 -22.41
N ILE A 435 15.75 1.50 -22.92
CA ILE A 435 14.56 1.30 -22.08
C ILE A 435 14.63 -0.07 -21.36
N SER A 436 15.06 -1.11 -22.06
CA SER A 436 15.25 -2.44 -21.48
C SER A 436 16.29 -2.42 -20.36
N HIS A 437 17.44 -1.80 -20.60
CA HIS A 437 18.51 -1.67 -19.60
C HIS A 437 18.05 -0.86 -18.37
N ILE A 438 17.36 0.26 -18.57
CA ILE A 438 16.82 1.07 -17.47
C ILE A 438 15.80 0.26 -16.67
N LYS A 439 14.93 -0.52 -17.31
CA LYS A 439 13.96 -1.38 -16.61
C LYS A 439 14.64 -2.48 -15.80
N ALA A 440 15.71 -3.09 -16.31
CA ALA A 440 16.50 -4.11 -15.63
C ALA A 440 17.28 -3.55 -14.42
N SER A 441 17.56 -2.25 -14.38
CA SER A 441 18.17 -1.57 -13.23
C SER A 441 17.13 -0.81 -12.43
N ARG A 442 16.57 -1.44 -11.40
CA ARG A 442 15.50 -0.85 -10.58
C ARG A 442 15.88 0.52 -9.98
N SER A 443 17.14 0.71 -9.57
CA SER A 443 17.62 1.99 -9.06
C SER A 443 17.58 3.09 -10.13
N LEU A 444 18.09 2.83 -11.33
CA LEU A 444 18.01 3.78 -12.45
C LEU A 444 16.55 4.04 -12.86
N HIS A 445 15.74 2.99 -12.86
CA HIS A 445 14.32 3.06 -13.18
C HIS A 445 13.52 3.96 -12.23
N ILE A 446 13.81 3.93 -10.92
CA ILE A 446 13.21 4.83 -9.94
C ILE A 446 13.71 6.26 -10.14
N MET A 447 15.01 6.46 -10.36
CA MET A 447 15.55 7.80 -10.57
C MET A 447 14.95 8.46 -11.82
N CYS A 448 14.70 7.69 -12.89
CA CYS A 448 14.00 8.12 -14.10
C CYS A 448 12.52 8.53 -13.87
N HIS A 449 12.01 8.48 -12.64
CA HIS A 449 10.78 9.20 -12.30
C HIS A 449 10.94 10.72 -12.45
N ILE A 450 12.16 11.24 -12.25
CA ILE A 450 12.48 12.65 -12.50
C ILE A 450 13.03 12.81 -13.94
N PRO A 451 12.48 13.73 -14.74
CA PRO A 451 12.92 13.98 -16.11
C PRO A 451 14.42 14.29 -16.28
N VAL A 452 15.05 15.02 -15.34
CA VAL A 452 16.49 15.31 -15.44
C VAL A 452 17.35 14.05 -15.40
N PHE A 453 16.97 13.05 -14.59
CA PHE A 453 17.66 11.76 -14.54
C PHE A 453 17.43 10.99 -15.85
N CYS A 454 16.25 11.08 -16.47
CA CYS A 454 16.05 10.51 -17.80
C CYS A 454 16.97 11.14 -18.84
N TRP A 455 17.16 12.46 -18.80
CA TRP A 455 18.05 13.17 -19.71
C TRP A 455 19.51 12.72 -19.52
N ILE A 456 20.02 12.69 -18.28
CA ILE A 456 21.37 12.19 -17.96
C ILE A 456 21.53 10.74 -18.45
N SER A 457 20.55 9.88 -18.14
CA SER A 457 20.57 8.48 -18.56
C SER A 457 20.56 8.30 -20.06
N ALA A 458 19.75 9.08 -20.78
CA ALA A 458 19.73 9.05 -22.24
C ALA A 458 21.08 9.47 -22.81
N THR A 459 21.65 10.59 -22.36
CA THR A 459 22.95 11.10 -22.85
C THR A 459 24.09 10.10 -22.66
N VAL A 460 24.18 9.49 -21.48
CA VAL A 460 25.26 8.53 -21.17
C VAL A 460 25.09 7.24 -21.95
N LEU A 461 23.91 6.61 -21.86
CA LEU A 461 23.68 5.31 -22.48
C LEU A 461 23.67 5.39 -24.01
N GLU A 462 23.12 6.46 -24.59
CA GLU A 462 23.16 6.68 -26.04
C GLU A 462 24.60 6.83 -26.55
N THR A 463 25.45 7.54 -25.81
CA THR A 463 26.85 7.74 -26.21
C THR A 463 27.63 6.42 -26.13
N MET A 464 27.54 5.72 -24.99
CA MET A 464 28.29 4.49 -24.76
C MET A 464 27.87 3.34 -25.70
N LEU A 465 26.57 3.19 -25.97
CA LEU A 465 26.09 2.11 -26.84
C LEU A 465 26.34 2.37 -28.34
N LYS A 466 26.63 3.62 -28.74
CA LYS A 466 27.01 3.98 -30.12
C LYS A 466 28.50 3.78 -30.42
N GLU A 467 29.36 3.76 -29.40
CA GLU A 467 30.80 3.58 -29.57
C GLU A 467 31.15 2.12 -29.87
N THR A 468 32.15 1.89 -30.74
CA THR A 468 32.53 0.56 -31.22
C THR A 468 33.31 -0.27 -30.19
N GLU A 469 33.90 0.38 -29.18
CA GLU A 469 34.48 -0.28 -28.00
C GLU A 469 33.40 -0.35 -26.92
N LYS A 470 32.90 -1.56 -26.63
CA LYS A 470 31.87 -1.77 -25.60
C LYS A 470 32.52 -1.68 -24.21
N ASP A 471 32.71 -0.47 -23.70
CA ASP A 471 32.91 -0.27 -22.25
C ASP A 471 31.69 -0.85 -21.49
N GLU A 472 31.91 -1.34 -20.27
CA GLU A 472 30.84 -1.94 -19.47
C GLU A 472 29.77 -0.87 -19.13
N ILE A 473 28.50 -1.21 -19.34
CA ILE A 473 27.39 -0.27 -19.13
C ILE A 473 27.30 0.07 -17.62
N PRO A 474 27.14 1.35 -17.24
CA PRO A 474 27.09 1.77 -15.84
C PRO A 474 25.97 1.07 -15.07
N LYS A 475 26.32 0.48 -13.91
CA LYS A 475 25.37 -0.24 -13.04
C LYS A 475 24.95 0.58 -11.83
N THR A 476 25.77 1.54 -11.39
CA THR A 476 25.49 2.39 -10.23
C THR A 476 25.22 3.83 -10.63
N LEU A 477 24.64 4.62 -9.72
CA LEU A 477 24.39 6.03 -9.99
C LEU A 477 25.71 6.80 -10.11
N THR A 478 26.72 6.43 -9.32
CA THR A 478 28.03 7.08 -9.40
C THR A 478 28.66 6.90 -10.77
N GLN A 479 28.68 5.68 -11.31
CA GLN A 479 29.22 5.40 -12.65
C GLN A 479 28.50 6.21 -13.73
N MET A 480 27.17 6.34 -13.64
CA MET A 480 26.40 7.19 -14.57
C MET A 480 26.91 8.64 -14.57
N TYR A 481 27.24 9.20 -13.41
CA TYR A 481 27.72 10.58 -13.28
C TYR A 481 29.18 10.74 -13.69
N GLU A 482 30.04 9.74 -13.46
CA GLU A 482 31.42 9.72 -13.95
C GLU A 482 31.45 9.76 -15.49
N HIS A 483 30.69 8.87 -16.14
CA HIS A 483 30.56 8.88 -17.60
C HIS A 483 29.92 10.17 -18.10
N PHE A 484 28.89 10.69 -17.42
CA PHE A 484 28.30 11.97 -17.78
C PHE A 484 29.33 13.11 -17.76
N LEU A 485 30.14 13.20 -16.70
CA LEU A 485 31.21 14.21 -16.58
C LEU A 485 32.21 14.10 -17.73
N LEU A 486 32.73 12.90 -18.01
CA LEU A 486 33.70 12.66 -19.10
C LEU A 486 33.11 13.01 -20.47
N ILE A 487 31.85 12.64 -20.73
CA ILE A 487 31.14 13.00 -21.96
C ILE A 487 31.00 14.53 -22.08
N GLN A 488 30.65 15.24 -21.01
CA GLN A 488 30.52 16.70 -21.06
C GLN A 488 31.86 17.38 -21.35
N ILE A 489 32.96 16.90 -20.79
CA ILE A 489 34.31 17.42 -21.09
C ILE A 489 34.67 17.15 -22.55
N SER A 490 34.39 15.94 -23.07
CA SER A 490 34.60 15.61 -24.48
C SER A 490 33.79 16.51 -25.42
N VAL A 491 32.51 16.74 -25.11
CA VAL A 491 31.62 17.63 -25.87
C VAL A 491 32.15 19.07 -25.85
N LYS A 492 32.59 19.57 -24.70
CA LYS A 492 33.21 20.90 -24.54
C LYS A 492 34.47 21.02 -25.42
N ASN A 493 35.35 20.03 -25.37
CA ASN A 493 36.60 20.04 -26.14
C ASN A 493 36.36 20.01 -27.66
N LYS A 494 35.37 19.23 -28.13
CA LYS A 494 34.93 19.26 -29.53
C LYS A 494 34.39 20.64 -29.93
N LYS A 495 33.64 21.30 -29.05
CA LYS A 495 32.97 22.57 -29.33
C LYS A 495 33.93 23.77 -29.38
N TYR A 496 34.87 23.87 -28.45
CA TYR A 496 35.72 25.06 -28.29
C TYR A 496 37.18 24.87 -28.72
N ASN A 497 37.73 23.66 -28.60
CA ASN A 497 39.15 23.39 -28.88
C ASN A 497 39.41 22.82 -30.28
N LYS A 498 38.36 22.51 -31.07
CA LYS A 498 38.43 21.91 -32.43
C LYS A 498 39.26 20.62 -32.53
N ASP A 499 39.49 19.94 -31.41
CA ASP A 499 40.32 18.73 -31.35
C ASP A 499 39.54 17.51 -31.89
N THR A 500 40.11 16.82 -32.88
CA THR A 500 39.43 15.70 -33.57
C THR A 500 39.77 14.30 -33.04
N LYS A 501 40.72 14.15 -32.11
CA LYS A 501 41.07 12.87 -31.51
C LYS A 501 41.66 13.02 -30.11
N THR A 502 41.03 12.38 -29.13
CA THR A 502 41.68 11.68 -28.01
C THR A 502 40.63 10.89 -27.23
N ASN A 503 41.07 9.78 -26.63
CA ASN A 503 40.27 8.96 -25.72
C ASN A 503 39.64 9.86 -24.63
N PRO A 504 38.34 9.75 -24.28
CA PRO A 504 37.72 10.56 -23.23
C PRO A 504 38.46 10.52 -21.88
N LYS A 505 39.30 9.50 -21.67
CA LYS A 505 40.11 9.28 -20.46
C LYS A 505 41.40 10.13 -20.41
N ASP A 506 41.86 10.69 -21.53
CA ASP A 506 43.09 11.53 -21.61
C ASP A 506 42.77 13.02 -21.43
N LEU A 507 42.51 13.42 -20.19
CA LEU A 507 42.16 14.79 -19.80
C LEU A 507 43.36 15.76 -19.89
N SER A 508 43.16 16.94 -20.49
CA SER A 508 44.15 18.00 -20.48
C SER A 508 44.38 18.55 -19.07
N GLN A 509 45.58 19.06 -18.77
CA GLN A 509 45.87 19.60 -17.44
C GLN A 509 44.96 20.80 -17.07
N LEU A 510 44.55 21.59 -18.06
CA LEU A 510 43.62 22.71 -17.88
C LEU A 510 42.21 22.23 -17.54
N ASP A 511 41.73 21.16 -18.19
CA ASP A 511 40.42 20.57 -17.88
C ASP A 511 40.38 20.06 -16.43
N LYS A 512 41.45 19.38 -15.98
CA LYS A 512 41.55 18.88 -14.60
C LYS A 512 41.47 20.03 -13.59
N GLU A 513 42.27 21.07 -13.80
CA GLU A 513 42.30 22.23 -12.90
C GLU A 513 40.92 22.89 -12.81
N MET A 514 40.25 23.08 -13.95
CA MET A 514 38.93 23.70 -14.00
C MET A 514 37.85 22.86 -13.31
N ILE A 515 37.81 21.54 -13.55
CA ILE A 515 36.87 20.66 -12.87
C ILE A 515 37.09 20.67 -11.35
N PHE A 516 38.34 20.72 -10.88
CA PHE A 516 38.62 20.83 -9.45
C PHE A 516 38.13 22.13 -8.84
N LYS A 517 38.32 23.27 -9.52
CA LYS A 517 37.78 24.56 -9.06
C LYS A 517 36.25 24.54 -9.02
N LEU A 518 35.59 23.98 -10.05
CA LEU A 518 34.14 23.80 -10.06
C LEU A 518 33.67 22.86 -8.93
N SER A 519 34.44 21.83 -8.62
CA SER A 519 34.15 20.88 -7.54
C SER A 519 34.28 21.52 -6.15
N GLU A 520 35.29 22.37 -5.95
CA GLU A 520 35.44 23.17 -4.73
C GLU A 520 34.30 24.17 -4.56
N LEU A 521 33.93 24.88 -5.63
CA LEU A 521 32.77 25.78 -5.63
C LEU A 521 31.48 25.02 -5.30
N ALA A 522 31.26 23.85 -5.92
CA ALA A 522 30.09 23.02 -5.67
C ALA A 522 29.97 22.66 -4.18
N PHE A 523 31.07 22.24 -3.56
CA PHE A 523 31.12 21.88 -2.15
C PHE A 523 30.81 23.08 -1.24
N GLN A 524 31.43 24.23 -1.49
CA GLN A 524 31.17 25.44 -0.70
C GLN A 524 29.71 25.91 -0.79
N GLN A 525 29.13 25.90 -1.99
CA GLN A 525 27.74 26.31 -2.19
C GLN A 525 26.77 25.27 -1.61
N LEU A 526 27.11 23.98 -1.63
CA LEU A 526 26.32 22.92 -1.00
C LEU A 526 26.27 23.12 0.53
N GLN A 527 27.41 23.45 1.16
CA GLN A 527 27.48 23.76 2.59
C GLN A 527 26.69 25.01 2.97
N LYS A 528 26.66 26.04 2.10
CA LYS A 528 25.87 27.25 2.29
C LYS A 528 24.36 27.03 2.02
N GLY A 529 23.98 25.91 1.40
CA GLY A 529 22.60 25.64 0.98
C GLY A 529 22.14 26.46 -0.24
N ASN A 530 23.09 27.00 -1.01
CA ASN A 530 22.80 27.87 -2.16
C ASN A 530 22.61 27.05 -3.45
N LEU A 531 21.52 27.34 -4.17
CA LEU A 531 21.28 26.80 -5.52
C LEU A 531 21.84 27.67 -6.65
N ILE A 532 21.94 28.98 -6.40
CA ILE A 532 22.45 29.99 -7.33
C ILE A 532 23.60 30.76 -6.67
N PHE A 533 24.56 31.18 -7.48
CA PHE A 533 25.76 31.92 -7.07
C PHE A 533 26.16 32.96 -8.13
N TYR A 534 27.06 33.87 -7.78
CA TYR A 534 27.38 35.08 -8.56
C TYR A 534 28.83 35.08 -9.04
N GLU A 535 29.20 36.11 -9.82
CA GLU A 535 30.57 36.31 -10.30
C GLU A 535 31.59 36.41 -9.16
N GLU A 536 31.20 36.91 -7.98
CA GLU A 536 32.07 36.97 -6.80
C GLU A 536 32.43 35.58 -6.30
N ASP A 537 31.45 34.67 -6.24
CA ASP A 537 31.66 33.29 -5.79
C ASP A 537 32.61 32.54 -6.75
N LEU A 538 32.49 32.75 -8.06
CA LEU A 538 33.41 32.19 -9.06
C LEU A 538 34.84 32.72 -8.87
N ARG A 539 34.98 34.03 -8.65
CA ARG A 539 36.28 34.69 -8.45
C ARG A 539 36.95 34.24 -7.14
N GLU A 540 36.19 34.01 -6.08
CA GLU A 540 36.69 33.48 -4.80
C GLU A 540 37.31 32.08 -4.97
N CYS A 541 36.76 31.26 -5.87
CA CYS A 541 37.31 29.96 -6.24
C CYS A 541 38.40 30.02 -7.33
N GLY A 542 38.84 31.21 -7.75
CA GLY A 542 39.86 31.39 -8.77
C GLY A 542 39.43 30.95 -10.18
N ILE A 543 38.14 31.01 -10.46
CA ILE A 543 37.54 30.67 -11.75
C ILE A 543 37.31 31.93 -12.57
N ASP A 544 37.80 31.95 -13.81
CA ASP A 544 37.44 33.01 -14.75
C ASP A 544 36.02 32.79 -15.29
N VAL A 545 35.24 33.88 -15.37
CA VAL A 545 33.83 33.85 -15.77
C VAL A 545 33.68 33.36 -17.23
N SER A 546 34.63 33.69 -18.10
CA SER A 546 34.68 33.20 -19.48
C SER A 546 34.82 31.69 -19.53
N GLU A 547 35.74 31.14 -18.73
CA GLU A 547 36.07 29.71 -18.70
C GLU A 547 34.93 28.89 -18.09
N ALA A 548 34.26 29.38 -17.05
CA ALA A 548 33.09 28.74 -16.44
C ALA A 548 31.97 28.51 -17.47
N SER A 549 31.79 29.47 -18.38
CA SER A 549 30.76 29.44 -19.41
C SER A 549 30.99 28.33 -20.46
N GLU A 550 32.22 27.83 -20.61
CA GLU A 550 32.54 26.73 -21.52
C GLU A 550 31.99 25.39 -21.01
N TYR A 551 31.92 25.19 -19.68
CA TYR A 551 31.41 23.97 -19.03
C TYR A 551 29.91 24.05 -18.75
N SER A 552 29.17 24.67 -19.67
CA SER A 552 27.75 25.00 -19.53
C SER A 552 26.79 23.85 -19.20
N ALA A 553 27.16 22.61 -19.50
CA ALA A 553 26.39 21.42 -19.15
C ALA A 553 26.59 20.93 -17.70
N LEU A 554 27.56 21.52 -16.99
CA LEU A 554 27.80 21.30 -15.56
C LEU A 554 27.41 22.57 -14.78
N CYS A 555 27.97 23.72 -15.19
CA CYS A 555 27.75 25.04 -14.59
C CYS A 555 27.18 25.99 -15.64
N THR A 556 25.91 26.35 -15.53
CA THR A 556 25.21 27.15 -16.53
C THR A 556 25.14 28.61 -16.11
N GLU A 557 25.54 29.50 -17.01
CA GLU A 557 25.13 30.92 -16.97
C GLU A 557 23.66 30.98 -17.41
N ILE A 558 22.80 31.55 -16.57
CA ILE A 558 21.33 31.48 -16.78
C ILE A 558 20.80 32.38 -17.93
N PHE A 559 21.67 33.09 -18.67
CA PHE A 559 21.41 34.02 -19.81
C PHE A 559 20.50 35.24 -19.55
N LYS A 560 20.61 36.39 -20.26
CA LYS A 560 21.71 37.34 -20.58
C LYS A 560 21.06 38.59 -21.21
N GLU A 561 21.60 39.78 -20.93
CA GLU A 561 21.50 41.05 -21.69
C GLU A 561 20.30 41.25 -22.65
N GLU A 562 19.15 41.70 -22.15
CA GLU A 562 18.06 42.23 -23.00
C GLU A 562 17.84 43.75 -22.86
N SER A 563 18.59 44.45 -22.01
CA SER A 563 18.31 45.85 -21.69
C SER A 563 19.54 46.77 -21.59
N GLY A 564 20.50 46.69 -22.51
CA GLY A 564 21.53 47.74 -22.74
C GLY A 564 22.32 48.28 -21.52
N LEU A 565 22.28 47.61 -20.38
CA LEU A 565 22.84 48.02 -19.10
C LEU A 565 23.44 46.77 -18.45
N LYS A 566 24.72 46.85 -18.07
CA LYS A 566 25.47 45.78 -17.38
C LYS A 566 24.69 45.29 -16.16
N GLN A 567 24.18 44.06 -16.20
CA GLN A 567 23.64 43.35 -15.04
C GLN A 567 24.65 42.30 -14.56
N GLU A 568 24.68 42.06 -13.24
CA GLU A 568 25.47 40.98 -12.60
C GLU A 568 25.02 39.63 -13.16
N LYS A 569 25.97 38.78 -13.60
CA LYS A 569 25.65 37.43 -14.10
C LYS A 569 25.33 36.49 -12.93
N VAL A 570 24.34 35.63 -13.15
CA VAL A 570 23.91 34.60 -12.19
C VAL A 570 24.20 33.22 -12.76
N PHE A 571 24.76 32.36 -11.91
CA PHE A 571 25.18 31.00 -12.24
C PHE A 571 24.48 29.98 -11.36
N SER A 572 24.32 28.77 -11.88
CA SER A 572 23.90 27.59 -11.13
C SER A 572 24.49 26.33 -11.74
N PHE A 573 24.62 25.27 -10.95
CA PHE A 573 24.77 23.95 -11.55
C PHE A 573 23.46 23.55 -12.25
N VAL A 574 23.53 22.79 -13.36
CA VAL A 574 22.34 22.40 -14.14
C VAL A 574 21.29 21.70 -13.26
N HIS A 575 21.76 20.92 -12.28
CA HIS A 575 20.92 20.26 -11.31
C HIS A 575 21.67 20.08 -9.98
N LEU A 576 20.94 20.06 -8.86
CA LEU A 576 21.51 19.86 -7.51
C LEU A 576 22.33 18.56 -7.42
N SER A 577 21.91 17.49 -8.09
CA SER A 577 22.67 16.24 -8.14
C SER A 577 24.08 16.38 -8.74
N ILE A 578 24.26 17.31 -9.69
CA ILE A 578 25.58 17.57 -10.30
C ILE A 578 26.46 18.31 -9.29
N GLN A 579 25.88 19.27 -8.57
CA GLN A 579 26.55 19.95 -7.46
C GLN A 579 26.96 18.95 -6.37
N GLU A 580 26.08 18.02 -5.97
CA GLU A 580 26.38 16.97 -4.98
C GLU A 580 27.47 16.00 -5.46
N PHE A 581 27.46 15.59 -6.74
CA PHE A 581 28.48 14.75 -7.34
C PHE A 581 29.86 15.43 -7.36
N LEU A 582 29.92 16.67 -7.86
CA LEU A 582 31.17 17.45 -7.88
C LEU A 582 31.67 17.75 -6.46
N SER A 583 30.77 17.98 -5.51
CA SER A 583 31.12 18.11 -4.09
C SER A 583 31.78 16.85 -3.55
N ALA A 584 31.24 15.66 -3.88
CA ALA A 584 31.82 14.38 -3.48
C ALA A 584 33.21 14.15 -4.12
N LEU A 585 33.37 14.56 -5.37
CA LEU A 585 34.65 14.53 -6.09
C LEU A 585 35.70 15.42 -5.39
N HIS A 586 35.32 16.64 -4.98
CA HIS A 586 36.20 17.52 -4.21
C HIS A 586 36.59 16.92 -2.84
N ALA A 587 35.64 16.30 -2.14
CA ALA A 587 35.88 15.67 -0.86
C ALA A 587 36.86 14.50 -0.97
N LEU A 588 36.71 13.68 -2.01
CA LEU A 588 37.65 12.61 -2.33
C LEU A 588 39.04 13.16 -2.67
N GLU A 589 39.15 14.09 -3.63
CA GLU A 589 40.44 14.61 -4.06
C GLU A 589 41.18 15.37 -2.95
N SER A 590 40.47 16.14 -2.11
CA SER A 590 41.10 16.84 -0.99
C SER A 590 41.70 15.88 0.04
N CYS A 591 41.06 14.72 0.22
CA CYS A 591 41.60 13.65 1.04
C CYS A 591 42.81 12.97 0.39
N LEU A 592 42.78 12.71 -0.93
CA LEU A 592 43.85 12.02 -1.66
C LEU A 592 45.09 12.89 -1.91
N GLY A 593 44.91 14.15 -2.28
CA GLY A 593 45.98 15.05 -2.73
C GLY A 593 46.50 16.01 -1.66
N LYS A 594 45.67 16.43 -0.70
CA LYS A 594 46.03 17.49 0.29
C LYS A 594 46.07 16.99 1.74
N ASN A 595 45.73 15.72 2.02
CA ASN A 595 45.52 15.17 3.37
C ASN A 595 44.67 16.11 4.24
N LYS A 596 43.57 16.60 3.65
CA LYS A 596 42.61 17.47 4.34
C LYS A 596 41.26 16.79 4.36
N ASP A 597 40.75 16.59 5.56
CA ASP A 597 39.35 16.23 5.77
C ASP A 597 38.48 17.49 5.65
N VAL A 598 37.59 17.48 4.67
CA VAL A 598 36.73 18.62 4.34
C VAL A 598 35.66 18.88 5.42
N PHE A 599 35.44 17.93 6.33
CA PHE A 599 34.53 18.08 7.47
C PHE A 599 35.22 18.51 8.78
N SER A 600 36.54 18.71 8.79
CA SER A 600 37.29 19.15 9.98
C SER A 600 37.58 20.65 9.96
N SER A 601 37.24 21.36 11.04
CA SER A 601 37.62 22.77 11.25
C SER A 601 39.01 22.95 11.87
N SER A 602 39.70 21.85 12.24
CA SER A 602 40.98 21.87 12.95
C SER A 602 42.14 21.41 12.06
N TYR A 603 43.18 22.25 11.95
CA TYR A 603 44.46 22.01 11.25
C TYR A 603 45.34 20.94 11.94
N ASN A 604 44.81 19.76 12.24
CA ASN A 604 45.68 18.64 12.64
C ASN A 604 46.02 17.83 11.40
N LYS A 605 47.31 17.69 11.09
CA LYS A 605 47.81 16.72 10.09
C LYS A 605 47.35 15.33 10.53
N VAL A 606 46.40 14.74 9.83
CA VAL A 606 45.91 13.39 10.11
C VAL A 606 46.76 12.41 9.29
N GLY A 607 47.07 11.25 9.85
CA GLY A 607 47.90 10.22 9.21
C GLY A 607 47.08 9.24 8.35
N LYS A 608 47.78 8.28 7.70
CA LYS A 608 47.31 7.25 6.75
C LYS A 608 46.00 6.46 7.04
N SER A 609 45.34 6.64 8.20
CA SER A 609 43.98 6.15 8.50
C SER A 609 42.84 7.07 7.98
N GLU A 610 43.18 8.03 7.10
CA GLU A 610 42.34 9.16 6.65
C GLU A 610 41.12 8.79 5.80
N PHE A 611 41.23 7.83 4.88
CA PHE A 611 40.14 7.57 3.92
C PHE A 611 38.92 6.88 4.58
N SER A 612 39.16 5.93 5.48
CA SER A 612 38.09 5.33 6.30
C SER A 612 37.46 6.33 7.27
N GLU A 613 38.21 7.32 7.72
CA GLU A 613 37.71 8.35 8.63
C GLU A 613 36.82 9.36 7.89
N LEU A 614 37.15 9.70 6.64
CA LEU A 614 36.29 10.51 5.76
C LEU A 614 34.94 9.83 5.54
N HIS A 615 34.92 8.53 5.19
CA HIS A 615 33.66 7.77 5.02
C HIS A 615 32.83 7.79 6.30
N ARG A 616 33.46 7.50 7.44
CA ARG A 616 32.80 7.49 8.75
C ARG A 616 32.13 8.83 9.06
N ARG A 617 32.85 9.94 8.87
CA ARG A 617 32.34 11.28 9.12
C ARG A 617 31.26 11.69 8.13
N ALA A 618 31.41 11.35 6.86
CA ALA A 618 30.39 11.62 5.85
C ALA A 618 29.08 10.89 6.17
N VAL A 619 29.15 9.63 6.60
CA VAL A 619 27.99 8.87 7.08
C VAL A 619 27.36 9.56 8.29
N ASP A 620 28.16 9.92 9.31
CA ASP A 620 27.66 10.60 10.51
C ASP A 620 27.00 11.95 10.19
N GLN A 621 27.56 12.74 9.27
CA GLN A 621 26.98 14.03 8.87
C GLN A 621 25.69 13.86 8.07
N ALA A 622 25.62 12.88 7.17
CA ALA A 622 24.40 12.58 6.43
C ALA A 622 23.28 12.10 7.36
N LEU A 623 23.58 11.30 8.38
CA LEU A 623 22.60 10.87 9.38
C LEU A 623 22.15 11.99 10.32
N LYS A 624 23.03 12.96 10.61
CA LYS A 624 22.65 14.20 11.35
C LYS A 624 21.78 15.14 10.52
N SER A 625 21.83 15.04 9.19
CA SER A 625 21.03 15.85 8.29
C SER A 625 19.54 15.53 8.44
N GLU A 626 18.78 16.46 9.02
CA GLU A 626 17.32 16.31 9.20
C GLU A 626 16.61 16.20 7.85
N ASN A 627 16.94 17.08 6.90
CA ASN A 627 16.37 17.03 5.57
C ASN A 627 17.01 15.95 4.68
N GLY A 628 18.27 15.55 4.88
CA GLY A 628 18.95 14.57 4.01
C GLY A 628 19.66 15.19 2.81
N HIS A 629 20.03 16.48 2.88
CA HIS A 629 20.76 17.20 1.83
C HIS A 629 22.17 16.69 1.53
N LEU A 630 22.66 15.71 2.29
CA LEU A 630 23.95 15.04 2.05
C LEU A 630 23.77 13.59 1.59
N ASP A 631 22.55 13.11 1.39
CA ASP A 631 22.27 11.71 1.09
C ASP A 631 22.87 11.30 -0.28
N LEU A 632 22.68 12.12 -1.32
CA LEU A 632 23.25 11.84 -2.65
C LEU A 632 24.75 12.07 -2.68
N PHE A 633 25.23 13.14 -2.02
CA PHE A 633 26.65 13.37 -1.80
C PHE A 633 27.34 12.15 -1.18
N LEU A 634 26.74 11.55 -0.13
CA LEU A 634 27.29 10.37 0.53
C LEU A 634 27.33 9.17 -0.41
N ARG A 635 26.26 8.94 -1.18
CA ARG A 635 26.21 7.86 -2.19
C ARG A 635 27.34 8.01 -3.22
N PHE A 636 27.51 9.21 -3.77
CA PHE A 636 28.59 9.49 -4.72
C PHE A 636 29.97 9.34 -4.11
N LEU A 637 30.20 9.85 -2.90
CA LEU A 637 31.50 9.76 -2.23
C LEU A 637 31.91 8.29 -2.03
N LEU A 638 30.98 7.45 -1.56
CA LEU A 638 31.23 6.03 -1.37
C LEU A 638 31.41 5.30 -2.70
N GLY A 639 30.59 5.60 -3.72
CA GLY A 639 30.79 5.03 -5.06
C GLY A 639 32.13 5.40 -5.69
N LEU A 640 32.58 6.66 -5.57
CA LEU A 640 33.87 7.14 -6.05
C LEU A 640 35.06 6.52 -5.28
N SER A 641 34.78 5.84 -4.17
CA SER A 641 35.80 5.14 -3.38
C SER A 641 36.15 3.76 -3.95
N MET A 642 35.35 3.25 -4.88
CA MET A 642 35.61 1.99 -5.57
C MET A 642 36.76 2.16 -6.57
N GLU A 643 37.70 1.22 -6.57
CA GLU A 643 38.87 1.27 -7.46
C GLU A 643 38.48 1.31 -8.94
N SER A 644 37.46 0.56 -9.36
CA SER A 644 36.94 0.57 -10.74
C SER A 644 36.51 1.97 -11.20
N ASN A 645 35.93 2.75 -10.29
CA ASN A 645 35.39 4.07 -10.54
C ASN A 645 36.53 5.12 -10.50
N GLN A 646 37.46 4.99 -9.54
CA GLN A 646 38.69 5.80 -9.52
C GLN A 646 39.53 5.62 -10.78
N ASN A 647 39.64 4.40 -11.31
CA ASN A 647 40.33 4.12 -12.56
C ASN A 647 39.65 4.77 -13.77
N LEU A 648 38.31 4.84 -13.78
CA LEU A 648 37.54 5.52 -14.83
C LEU A 648 37.85 7.04 -14.84
N LEU A 649 37.99 7.65 -13.66
CA LEU A 649 38.44 9.03 -13.48
C LEU A 649 39.96 9.17 -13.27
N GLY A 650 40.76 8.16 -13.62
CA GLY A 650 42.19 8.10 -13.29
C GLY A 650 43.03 9.20 -13.92
N GLY A 651 42.52 9.82 -15.00
CA GLY A 651 43.09 11.04 -15.56
C GLY A 651 42.86 12.27 -14.67
N LEU A 652 41.77 12.33 -13.90
CA LEU A 652 41.38 13.47 -13.09
C LEU A 652 41.93 13.37 -11.66
N LEU A 653 41.75 12.24 -10.98
CA LEU A 653 42.09 12.05 -9.56
C LEU A 653 43.60 11.85 -9.32
N THR A 654 44.11 12.32 -8.18
CA THR A 654 45.50 12.03 -7.78
C THR A 654 45.66 10.54 -7.45
N GLN A 655 46.54 9.84 -8.18
CA GLN A 655 46.77 8.40 -8.00
C GLN A 655 47.33 8.10 -6.60
N ILE A 656 46.70 7.15 -5.91
CA ILE A 656 47.18 6.59 -4.65
C ILE A 656 48.45 5.81 -4.95
N GLY A 657 49.60 6.24 -4.43
CA GLY A 657 50.86 5.49 -4.48
C GLY A 657 50.89 4.24 -3.60
N GLY A 658 49.76 3.55 -3.44
CA GLY A 658 49.53 2.41 -2.53
C GLY A 658 48.93 1.21 -3.26
N THR A 659 49.25 0.01 -2.78
CA THR A 659 48.81 -1.28 -3.33
C THR A 659 47.28 -1.42 -3.32
N THR A 660 46.71 -2.10 -4.32
CA THR A 660 45.27 -2.45 -4.47
C THR A 660 44.62 -2.98 -3.17
N GLN A 661 45.40 -3.71 -2.37
CA GLN A 661 45.00 -4.24 -1.07
C GLN A 661 44.56 -3.17 -0.04
N SER A 662 45.07 -1.93 -0.11
CA SER A 662 44.73 -0.85 0.84
C SER A 662 43.35 -0.22 0.59
N ASN A 663 42.91 -0.17 -0.67
CA ASN A 663 41.59 0.39 -1.04
C ASN A 663 40.47 -0.57 -0.67
N GLU A 664 40.66 -1.87 -0.95
CA GLU A 664 39.71 -2.92 -0.61
C GLU A 664 39.46 -3.01 0.90
N GLU A 665 40.51 -2.92 1.73
CA GLU A 665 40.37 -2.87 3.19
C GLU A 665 39.57 -1.65 3.66
N THR A 666 39.72 -0.51 3.00
CA THR A 666 38.99 0.71 3.39
C THR A 666 37.52 0.62 3.03
N VAL A 667 37.20 0.10 1.85
CA VAL A 667 35.82 -0.21 1.44
C VAL A 667 35.19 -1.20 2.41
N GLN A 668 35.89 -2.28 2.79
CA GLN A 668 35.39 -3.24 3.77
C GLN A 668 35.09 -2.61 5.14
N ARG A 669 35.94 -1.67 5.61
CA ARG A 669 35.66 -0.91 6.84
C ARG A 669 34.41 -0.04 6.71
N ALA A 670 34.23 0.65 5.58
CA ALA A 670 33.05 1.47 5.32
C ALA A 670 31.77 0.61 5.29
N VAL A 671 31.80 -0.53 4.61
CA VAL A 671 30.70 -1.51 4.56
C VAL A 671 30.32 -2.01 5.95
N LYS A 672 31.32 -2.36 6.77
CA LYS A 672 31.10 -2.77 8.16
C LYS A 672 30.42 -1.66 8.97
N TYR A 673 30.92 -0.44 8.85
CA TYR A 673 30.38 0.71 9.57
C TYR A 673 28.95 1.07 9.16
N LEU A 674 28.65 1.06 7.85
CA LEU A 674 27.29 1.23 7.32
C LEU A 674 26.34 0.16 7.87
N SER A 675 26.80 -1.10 7.90
CA SER A 675 26.01 -2.22 8.43
C SER A 675 25.72 -2.09 9.93
N GLU A 676 26.65 -1.55 10.71
CA GLU A 676 26.43 -1.20 12.12
C GLU A 676 25.41 -0.06 12.25
N LYS A 677 25.53 1.00 11.44
CA LYS A 677 24.58 2.13 11.46
C LYS A 677 23.17 1.77 11.04
N ILE A 678 22.99 0.85 10.08
CA ILE A 678 21.68 0.32 9.69
C ILE A 678 20.97 -0.36 10.88
N LYS A 679 21.73 -1.01 11.77
CA LYS A 679 21.16 -1.66 12.97
C LYS A 679 20.74 -0.65 14.04
N GLU A 680 21.45 0.48 14.14
CA GLU A 680 21.21 1.53 15.14
C GLU A 680 20.15 2.55 14.70
N GLU A 681 19.99 2.79 13.40
CA GLU A 681 19.13 3.86 12.88
C GLU A 681 17.64 3.52 12.95
N SER A 682 16.82 4.55 13.22
CA SER A 682 15.38 4.45 13.46
C SER A 682 14.52 5.03 12.33
N SER A 683 15.06 5.90 11.47
CA SER A 683 14.35 6.42 10.31
C SER A 683 14.41 5.45 9.13
N PRO A 684 13.27 4.95 8.60
CA PRO A 684 13.23 4.12 7.40
C PRO A 684 13.94 4.76 6.20
N GLU A 685 13.78 6.07 6.03
CA GLU A 685 14.35 6.84 4.91
C GLU A 685 15.88 6.86 4.97
N ARG A 686 16.44 7.09 6.17
CA ARG A 686 17.89 7.03 6.38
C ARG A 686 18.42 5.63 6.17
N ILE A 687 17.73 4.61 6.69
CA ILE A 687 18.12 3.21 6.49
C ILE A 687 18.14 2.87 4.99
N ILE A 688 17.13 3.28 4.23
CA ILE A 688 17.08 3.08 2.78
C ILE A 688 18.28 3.76 2.09
N ASN A 689 18.61 5.01 2.47
CA ASN A 689 19.78 5.68 1.92
C ASN A 689 21.08 4.91 2.21
N LEU A 690 21.26 4.39 3.43
CA LEU A 690 22.42 3.57 3.79
C LEU A 690 22.49 2.26 2.96
N PHE A 691 21.34 1.67 2.61
CA PHE A 691 21.33 0.54 1.69
C PHE A 691 21.75 0.91 0.27
N HIS A 692 21.36 2.07 -0.23
CA HIS A 692 21.86 2.56 -1.51
C HIS A 692 23.36 2.84 -1.48
N CYS A 693 23.89 3.35 -0.37
CA CYS A 693 25.32 3.48 -0.15
C CYS A 693 26.06 2.13 -0.25
N LEU A 694 25.50 1.05 0.31
CA LEU A 694 26.05 -0.31 0.16
C LEU A 694 26.02 -0.81 -1.29
N ASN A 695 24.98 -0.44 -2.05
CA ASN A 695 24.86 -0.77 -3.47
C ASN A 695 25.91 -0.02 -4.32
N GLU A 696 26.18 1.26 -4.04
CA GLU A 696 27.24 2.02 -4.71
C GLU A 696 28.64 1.43 -4.47
N LEU A 697 28.86 0.76 -3.32
CA LEU A 697 30.10 0.03 -3.01
C LEU A 697 30.18 -1.37 -3.67
N GLY A 698 29.25 -1.73 -4.55
CA GLY A 698 29.25 -3.01 -5.26
C GLY A 698 28.98 -4.24 -4.38
N THR A 699 28.64 -4.06 -3.11
CA THR A 699 28.39 -5.15 -2.14
C THR A 699 26.97 -5.69 -2.23
N ASN A 700 26.63 -6.29 -3.36
CA ASN A 700 25.37 -7.03 -3.49
C ASN A 700 25.33 -8.29 -2.60
N SER A 701 26.47 -8.75 -2.10
CA SER A 701 26.53 -9.88 -1.17
C SER A 701 25.78 -9.59 0.12
N LEU A 702 25.85 -8.38 0.70
CA LEU A 702 25.21 -8.07 1.99
C LEU A 702 23.67 -7.93 1.87
N VAL A 703 23.19 -7.36 0.77
CA VAL A 703 21.75 -7.34 0.45
C VAL A 703 21.26 -8.76 0.18
N LYS A 704 22.04 -9.56 -0.56
CA LYS A 704 21.77 -10.99 -0.76
C LYS A 704 21.83 -11.78 0.54
N ASP A 705 22.77 -11.49 1.44
CA ASP A 705 22.99 -12.14 2.73
C ASP A 705 21.88 -11.78 3.71
N MET A 706 21.39 -10.54 3.70
CA MET A 706 20.18 -10.16 4.42
C MET A 706 18.97 -10.89 3.82
N GLN A 707 18.81 -10.90 2.48
CA GLN A 707 17.74 -11.65 1.80
C GLN A 707 17.79 -13.15 2.08
N THR A 708 18.96 -13.80 2.10
CA THR A 708 19.11 -15.24 2.41
C THR A 708 18.98 -15.52 3.90
N SER A 709 19.49 -14.66 4.79
CA SER A 709 19.26 -14.76 6.24
C SER A 709 17.78 -14.61 6.58
N LEU A 710 17.04 -13.82 5.80
CA LEU A 710 15.60 -13.63 5.92
C LEU A 710 14.79 -14.79 5.32
N ARG A 711 15.18 -15.31 4.15
CA ARG A 711 14.57 -16.52 3.56
C ARG A 711 14.75 -17.76 4.41
N SER A 712 15.86 -17.85 5.13
CA SER A 712 16.15 -18.96 6.01
C SER A 712 15.53 -18.81 7.40
N GLY A 713 14.85 -17.69 7.71
CA GLY A 713 14.33 -17.40 9.05
C GLY A 713 15.44 -17.23 10.11
N THR A 714 16.68 -17.00 9.68
CA THR A 714 17.90 -17.04 10.50
C THR A 714 18.38 -15.63 10.88
N LEU A 715 17.47 -14.67 11.10
CA LEU A 715 17.84 -13.51 11.91
C LEU A 715 17.85 -13.95 13.36
N SER A 716 18.99 -14.52 13.74
CA SER A 716 19.30 -15.07 15.05
C SER A 716 18.87 -14.14 16.19
N GLY A 717 17.99 -14.63 17.06
CA GLY A 717 17.75 -14.18 18.44
C GLY A 717 17.31 -12.72 18.69
N THR A 718 17.30 -11.85 17.68
CA THR A 718 17.09 -10.40 17.85
C THR A 718 15.76 -9.98 17.22
N LYS A 719 14.98 -9.19 17.96
CA LYS A 719 13.69 -8.69 17.50
C LYS A 719 13.92 -7.51 16.55
N LEU A 720 13.39 -7.59 15.33
CA LEU A 720 13.40 -6.50 14.36
C LEU A 720 12.45 -5.39 14.80
N GLU A 721 12.92 -4.15 14.74
CA GLU A 721 12.10 -2.98 15.01
C GLU A 721 11.27 -2.57 13.77
N PRO A 722 10.11 -1.91 13.93
CA PRO A 722 9.20 -1.60 12.80
C PRO A 722 9.83 -0.79 11.66
N HIS A 723 10.81 0.07 11.96
CA HIS A 723 11.52 0.84 10.94
C HIS A 723 12.45 -0.03 10.10
N GLN A 724 13.09 -1.03 10.71
CA GLN A 724 13.90 -2.03 9.98
C GLN A 724 13.01 -2.86 9.05
N CYS A 725 11.81 -3.24 9.50
CA CYS A 725 10.81 -3.89 8.65
C CYS A 725 10.39 -3.01 7.47
N SER A 726 10.30 -1.69 7.64
CA SER A 726 9.95 -0.75 6.56
C SER A 726 11.05 -0.67 5.50
N ALA A 727 12.32 -0.58 5.93
CA ALA A 727 13.46 -0.60 5.02
C ALA A 727 13.60 -1.96 4.32
N LEU A 728 13.38 -3.05 5.05
CA LEU A 728 13.40 -4.40 4.48
C LEU A 728 12.32 -4.58 3.41
N THR A 729 11.11 -4.16 3.71
CA THR A 729 10.00 -4.16 2.74
C THR A 729 10.40 -3.43 1.48
N TYR A 730 11.01 -2.26 1.62
CA TYR A 730 11.50 -1.53 0.46
C TYR A 730 12.51 -2.36 -0.34
N LEU A 731 13.55 -2.91 0.29
CA LEU A 731 14.55 -3.72 -0.41
C LEU A 731 13.97 -4.92 -1.15
N LEU A 732 13.06 -5.66 -0.52
CA LEU A 732 12.44 -6.82 -1.14
C LEU A 732 11.54 -6.43 -2.31
N LEU A 733 10.80 -5.33 -2.18
CA LEU A 733 9.99 -4.78 -3.28
C LEU A 733 10.81 -4.16 -4.41
N MET A 734 12.10 -3.92 -4.17
CA MET A 734 13.05 -3.44 -5.16
C MET A 734 13.78 -4.58 -5.88
N SER A 735 13.70 -5.80 -5.36
CA SER A 735 14.20 -6.99 -6.04
C SER A 735 13.26 -7.37 -7.19
N GLU A 736 13.81 -7.84 -8.31
CA GLU A 736 13.03 -8.47 -9.39
C GLU A 736 12.61 -9.90 -9.04
N GLU A 737 13.06 -10.41 -7.89
CA GLU A 737 12.85 -11.79 -7.50
C GLU A 737 11.45 -12.02 -6.91
N ILE A 738 10.75 -13.00 -7.47
CA ILE A 738 9.46 -13.48 -6.96
C ILE A 738 9.74 -14.53 -5.89
N LEU A 739 9.23 -14.30 -4.68
CA LEU A 739 9.31 -15.27 -3.58
C LEU A 739 8.31 -16.41 -3.82
N GLU A 740 8.75 -17.66 -3.73
CA GLU A 740 7.83 -18.80 -3.78
C GLU A 740 6.86 -18.76 -2.59
N GLU A 741 7.39 -18.53 -1.39
CA GLU A 741 6.64 -18.45 -0.15
C GLU A 741 7.14 -17.28 0.72
N PHE A 742 6.20 -16.59 1.35
CA PHE A 742 6.46 -15.54 2.33
C PHE A 742 5.70 -15.85 3.62
N ASP A 743 6.40 -16.40 4.61
CA ASP A 743 5.88 -16.62 5.96
C ASP A 743 6.23 -15.44 6.87
N LEU A 744 5.20 -14.74 7.33
CA LEU A 744 5.35 -13.57 8.18
C LEU A 744 5.89 -13.93 9.57
N LYS A 745 5.59 -15.12 10.10
CA LYS A 745 6.03 -15.58 11.43
C LYS A 745 7.53 -15.86 11.50
N THR A 746 8.18 -16.11 10.36
CA THR A 746 9.65 -16.26 10.31
C THR A 746 10.39 -14.98 10.72
N HIS A 747 9.69 -13.84 10.74
CA HIS A 747 10.25 -12.56 11.14
C HIS A 747 9.94 -12.29 12.61
N ASN A 748 10.97 -12.30 13.47
CA ASN A 748 10.82 -11.92 14.88
C ASN A 748 10.62 -10.40 15.00
N THR A 749 9.39 -9.90 15.00
CA THR A 749 9.10 -8.46 15.12
C THR A 749 7.80 -8.19 15.91
N SER A 750 7.46 -6.93 16.10
CA SER A 750 6.18 -6.50 16.67
C SER A 750 5.06 -6.49 15.62
N ILE A 751 3.81 -6.37 16.06
CA ILE A 751 2.63 -6.21 15.17
C ILE A 751 2.82 -5.03 14.21
N ALA A 752 3.42 -3.93 14.68
CA ALA A 752 3.74 -2.79 13.83
C ALA A 752 4.77 -3.16 12.74
N GLY A 753 5.78 -3.97 13.07
CA GLY A 753 6.74 -4.49 12.08
C GLY A 753 6.07 -5.41 11.05
N TYR A 754 5.19 -6.31 11.48
CA TYR A 754 4.38 -7.15 10.60
C TYR A 754 3.54 -6.32 9.62
N GLN A 755 2.87 -5.27 10.09
CA GLN A 755 2.14 -4.35 9.21
C GLN A 755 3.03 -3.70 8.15
N ARG A 756 4.29 -3.39 8.49
CA ARG A 756 5.24 -2.80 7.55
C ARG A 756 5.71 -3.79 6.49
N LEU A 757 5.73 -5.10 6.79
CA LEU A 757 6.11 -6.19 5.88
C LEU A 757 5.00 -6.62 4.91
N LEU A 758 3.73 -6.36 5.22
CA LEU A 758 2.59 -6.76 4.37
C LEU A 758 2.71 -6.39 2.88
N PRO A 759 3.28 -5.25 2.46
CA PRO A 759 3.42 -4.93 1.04
C PRO A 759 4.21 -5.98 0.23
N ILE A 760 5.04 -6.81 0.88
CA ILE A 760 5.81 -7.90 0.25
C ILE A 760 4.91 -8.94 -0.41
N VAL A 761 3.65 -9.08 0.00
CA VAL A 761 2.70 -10.04 -0.61
C VAL A 761 2.50 -9.83 -2.11
N LYS A 762 2.82 -8.64 -2.64
CA LYS A 762 2.73 -8.39 -4.10
C LYS A 762 3.83 -9.09 -4.91
N THR A 763 4.92 -9.50 -4.27
CA THR A 763 6.10 -10.12 -4.90
C THR A 763 6.25 -11.60 -4.51
N CYS A 764 5.21 -12.26 -3.99
CA CYS A 764 5.25 -13.69 -3.68
C CYS A 764 4.10 -14.47 -4.31
N LYS A 765 4.28 -15.79 -4.47
CA LYS A 765 3.23 -16.71 -4.94
C LYS A 765 2.36 -17.23 -3.81
N LYS A 766 2.94 -17.43 -2.62
CA LYS A 766 2.24 -17.87 -1.41
C LYS A 766 2.57 -16.95 -0.24
N ALA A 767 1.55 -16.53 0.50
CA ALA A 767 1.71 -15.70 1.70
C ALA A 767 1.06 -16.40 2.90
N LEU A 768 1.88 -16.73 3.90
CA LEU A 768 1.46 -17.32 5.18
C LEU A 768 1.47 -16.21 6.24
N LEU A 769 0.29 -15.68 6.55
CA LEU A 769 0.11 -14.54 7.48
C LEU A 769 -0.70 -14.96 8.72
N ASP A 770 -0.81 -16.25 8.99
CA ASP A 770 -1.64 -16.81 10.05
C ASP A 770 -1.08 -16.48 11.45
N GLY A 771 -1.97 -16.26 12.42
CA GLY A 771 -1.59 -16.07 13.83
C GLY A 771 -0.68 -14.86 14.12
N CYS A 772 -0.64 -13.87 13.21
CA CYS A 772 0.27 -12.72 13.27
C CYS A 772 -0.32 -11.50 14.02
N GLY A 773 -1.50 -11.62 14.63
CA GLY A 773 -2.17 -10.51 15.32
C GLY A 773 -2.61 -9.39 14.36
N LEU A 774 -2.87 -9.73 13.09
CA LEU A 774 -3.39 -8.80 12.09
C LEU A 774 -4.86 -8.45 12.39
N ILE A 775 -5.24 -7.24 11.98
CA ILE A 775 -6.60 -6.68 12.15
C ILE A 775 -7.13 -6.23 10.79
N TYR A 776 -8.42 -5.86 10.69
CA TYR A 776 -9.04 -5.41 9.43
C TYR A 776 -8.24 -4.33 8.66
N LYS A 777 -7.48 -3.46 9.34
CA LYS A 777 -6.64 -2.45 8.67
C LYS A 777 -5.55 -3.07 7.79
N SER A 778 -5.01 -4.23 8.17
CA SER A 778 -4.03 -4.98 7.40
C SER A 778 -4.58 -5.40 6.03
N CYS A 779 -5.87 -5.76 5.97
CA CYS A 779 -6.55 -6.14 4.72
C CYS A 779 -6.55 -5.01 3.68
N ARG A 780 -6.48 -3.72 4.09
CA ARG A 780 -6.35 -2.60 3.14
C ARG A 780 -5.04 -2.66 2.37
N THR A 781 -3.93 -2.94 3.06
CA THR A 781 -2.61 -3.07 2.44
C THR A 781 -2.57 -4.27 1.50
N ILE A 782 -3.14 -5.39 1.92
CA ILE A 782 -3.22 -6.62 1.11
C ILE A 782 -4.11 -6.40 -0.12
N ALA A 783 -5.32 -5.86 0.04
CA ALA A 783 -6.23 -5.58 -1.06
C ALA A 783 -5.59 -4.67 -2.12
N SER A 784 -4.82 -3.69 -1.66
CA SER A 784 -4.08 -2.81 -2.55
C SER A 784 -2.95 -3.53 -3.31
N ALA A 785 -2.24 -4.46 -2.67
CA ALA A 785 -1.27 -5.31 -3.35
C ALA A 785 -1.94 -6.13 -4.47
N LEU A 786 -3.14 -6.68 -4.22
CA LEU A 786 -3.92 -7.44 -5.21
C LEU A 786 -4.44 -6.60 -6.39
N GLN A 787 -4.52 -5.29 -6.21
CA GLN A 787 -4.88 -4.34 -7.27
C GLN A 787 -3.69 -3.92 -8.14
N THR A 788 -2.47 -4.36 -7.79
CA THR A 788 -1.26 -3.96 -8.52
C THR A 788 -1.07 -4.85 -9.76
N PRO A 789 -0.81 -4.27 -10.95
CA PRO A 789 -0.41 -5.04 -12.12
C PRO A 789 0.82 -5.90 -11.82
N ASN A 790 0.83 -7.16 -12.26
CA ASN A 790 1.87 -8.17 -12.00
C ASN A 790 1.92 -8.75 -10.57
N CYS A 791 0.84 -8.64 -9.78
CA CYS A 791 0.74 -9.42 -8.54
C CYS A 791 0.78 -10.93 -8.85
N THR A 792 1.73 -11.65 -8.25
CA THR A 792 1.95 -13.09 -8.51
C THR A 792 1.28 -14.01 -7.48
N LEU A 793 0.59 -13.43 -6.49
CA LEU A 793 0.01 -14.15 -5.36
C LEU A 793 -1.12 -15.09 -5.81
N LYS A 794 -0.98 -16.36 -5.44
CA LYS A 794 -1.95 -17.45 -5.68
C LYS A 794 -2.56 -17.98 -4.40
N GLU A 795 -1.81 -18.04 -3.31
CA GLU A 795 -2.27 -18.58 -2.03
C GLU A 795 -2.11 -17.53 -0.93
N LEU A 796 -3.18 -17.23 -0.21
CA LEU A 796 -3.20 -16.29 0.90
C LEU A 796 -3.83 -16.95 2.14
N ASP A 797 -3.00 -17.17 3.15
CA ASP A 797 -3.45 -17.63 4.47
C ASP A 797 -3.45 -16.47 5.46
N LEU A 798 -4.63 -16.16 6.00
CA LEU A 798 -4.88 -15.10 6.96
C LEU A 798 -5.43 -15.63 8.29
N SER A 799 -5.36 -16.94 8.51
CA SER A 799 -6.03 -17.63 9.61
C SER A 799 -5.60 -17.14 11.00
N TYR A 800 -6.42 -17.35 12.02
CA TYR A 800 -6.10 -17.00 13.41
C TYR A 800 -5.78 -15.49 13.61
N ASN A 801 -6.37 -14.61 12.80
CA ASN A 801 -6.26 -13.16 12.94
C ASN A 801 -7.63 -12.53 13.20
N ARG A 802 -7.73 -11.49 14.04
CA ARG A 802 -9.01 -10.82 14.34
C ARG A 802 -9.37 -9.82 13.24
N LEU A 803 -9.70 -10.33 12.06
CA LEU A 803 -10.04 -9.53 10.89
C LEU A 803 -11.46 -8.97 10.96
N GLU A 804 -12.39 -9.74 11.52
CA GLU A 804 -13.83 -9.44 11.55
C GLU A 804 -14.42 -9.22 10.14
N ASP A 805 -15.73 -8.98 10.04
CA ASP A 805 -16.40 -8.82 8.73
C ASP A 805 -15.81 -7.67 7.90
N ARG A 806 -15.37 -6.59 8.57
CA ARG A 806 -14.77 -5.42 7.91
C ARG A 806 -13.45 -5.75 7.19
N GLY A 807 -12.71 -6.74 7.68
CA GLY A 807 -11.48 -7.21 7.01
C GLY A 807 -11.80 -7.85 5.65
N VAL A 808 -12.85 -8.69 5.62
CA VAL A 808 -13.33 -9.34 4.39
C VAL A 808 -13.88 -8.32 3.40
N ASP A 809 -14.60 -7.30 3.87
CA ASP A 809 -15.09 -6.21 3.01
C ASP A 809 -13.95 -5.53 2.26
N LEU A 810 -12.86 -5.19 2.97
CA LEU A 810 -11.68 -4.57 2.37
C LEU A 810 -10.94 -5.52 1.42
N LEU A 811 -10.80 -6.80 1.81
CA LEU A 811 -10.12 -7.80 1.01
C LEU A 811 -10.85 -8.07 -0.31
N CYS A 812 -12.19 -8.09 -0.30
CA CYS A 812 -12.99 -8.31 -1.49
C CYS A 812 -12.79 -7.23 -2.55
N VAL A 813 -12.52 -5.97 -2.17
CA VAL A 813 -12.14 -4.91 -3.13
C VAL A 813 -10.87 -5.28 -3.91
N GLY A 814 -9.95 -6.00 -3.28
CA GLY A 814 -8.75 -6.54 -3.94
C GLY A 814 -9.04 -7.79 -4.78
N ILE A 815 -9.85 -8.71 -4.28
CA ILE A 815 -10.20 -9.97 -4.96
C ILE A 815 -10.98 -9.72 -6.26
N THR A 816 -11.84 -8.70 -6.30
CA THR A 816 -12.62 -8.34 -7.50
C THR A 816 -11.79 -7.58 -8.55
N SER A 817 -10.51 -7.29 -8.27
CA SER A 817 -9.60 -6.64 -9.21
C SER A 817 -9.35 -7.52 -10.45
N PRO A 818 -9.26 -6.95 -11.67
CA PRO A 818 -8.86 -7.70 -12.86
C PRO A 818 -7.40 -8.20 -12.79
N PHE A 819 -6.61 -7.71 -11.84
CA PHE A 819 -5.21 -8.11 -11.62
C PHE A 819 -5.03 -9.17 -10.53
N CYS A 820 -6.12 -9.57 -9.84
CA CYS A 820 -6.04 -10.58 -8.79
C CYS A 820 -5.79 -11.97 -9.39
N ASN A 821 -4.92 -12.76 -8.76
CA ASN A 821 -4.58 -14.12 -9.18
C ASN A 821 -4.75 -15.16 -8.04
N ILE A 822 -5.37 -14.78 -6.92
CA ILE A 822 -5.56 -15.67 -5.77
C ILE A 822 -6.50 -16.82 -6.15
N GLN A 823 -6.00 -18.04 -5.95
CA GLN A 823 -6.69 -19.31 -6.15
C GLN A 823 -7.15 -19.91 -4.82
N THR A 824 -6.35 -19.77 -3.76
CA THR A 824 -6.66 -20.28 -2.42
C THR A 824 -6.66 -19.14 -1.41
N LEU A 825 -7.78 -19.00 -0.69
CA LEU A 825 -7.95 -18.03 0.38
C LEU A 825 -8.35 -18.74 1.67
N ILE A 826 -7.51 -18.64 2.69
CA ILE A 826 -7.73 -19.27 4.00
C ILE A 826 -8.02 -18.18 5.04
N LEU A 827 -9.22 -18.22 5.61
CA LEU A 827 -9.74 -17.28 6.61
C LEU A 827 -10.24 -18.01 7.86
N ASP A 828 -9.59 -19.13 8.20
CA ASP A 828 -9.91 -19.92 9.38
C ASP A 828 -9.78 -19.08 10.66
N CYS A 829 -10.76 -19.20 11.57
CA CYS A 829 -10.73 -18.57 12.90
C CYS A 829 -10.46 -17.05 12.86
N CYS A 830 -11.08 -16.35 11.90
CA CYS A 830 -10.86 -14.90 11.67
C CYS A 830 -11.87 -13.97 12.36
N GLY A 831 -12.79 -14.54 13.13
CA GLY A 831 -13.87 -13.80 13.81
C GLY A 831 -14.97 -13.33 12.85
N LEU A 832 -15.20 -14.07 11.77
CA LEU A 832 -16.18 -13.74 10.74
C LEU A 832 -17.59 -14.17 11.13
N THR A 833 -18.59 -13.46 10.60
CA THR A 833 -20.01 -13.79 10.74
C THR A 833 -20.68 -13.97 9.38
N TYR A 834 -21.98 -14.26 9.34
CA TYR A 834 -22.76 -14.35 8.09
C TYR A 834 -22.64 -13.12 7.18
N LYS A 835 -22.29 -11.94 7.70
CA LYS A 835 -22.11 -10.72 6.89
C LYS A 835 -20.94 -10.84 5.92
N SER A 836 -19.84 -11.46 6.35
CA SER A 836 -18.70 -11.76 5.46
C SER A 836 -19.13 -12.59 4.25
N CYS A 837 -20.06 -13.52 4.43
CA CYS A 837 -20.59 -14.36 3.34
C CYS A 837 -21.34 -13.56 2.28
N GLU A 838 -22.01 -12.46 2.65
CA GLU A 838 -22.70 -11.57 1.68
C GLU A 838 -21.70 -10.89 0.74
N THR A 839 -20.63 -10.33 1.31
CA THR A 839 -19.58 -9.66 0.53
C THR A 839 -18.78 -10.65 -0.31
N LEU A 840 -18.45 -11.82 0.23
CA LEU A 840 -17.80 -12.90 -0.52
C LEU A 840 -18.69 -13.41 -1.65
N ALA A 841 -19.99 -13.62 -1.41
CA ALA A 841 -20.93 -14.03 -2.44
C ALA A 841 -20.99 -13.03 -3.60
N SER A 842 -20.93 -11.73 -3.30
CA SER A 842 -20.87 -10.67 -4.31
C SER A 842 -19.56 -10.72 -5.10
N ALA A 843 -18.43 -10.98 -4.44
CA ALA A 843 -17.14 -11.11 -5.10
C ALA A 843 -17.08 -12.34 -6.03
N LEU A 844 -17.60 -13.50 -5.59
CA LEU A 844 -17.66 -14.75 -6.37
C LEU A 844 -18.52 -14.62 -7.64
N GLN A 845 -19.46 -13.68 -7.68
CA GLN A 845 -20.27 -13.38 -8.86
C GLN A 845 -19.53 -12.54 -9.90
N THR A 846 -18.33 -12.05 -9.62
CA THR A 846 -17.56 -11.26 -10.58
C THR A 846 -16.79 -12.17 -11.56
N PRO A 847 -16.69 -11.81 -12.86
CA PRO A 847 -16.03 -12.64 -13.87
C PRO A 847 -14.52 -12.80 -13.63
N ASN A 848 -13.93 -11.89 -12.85
CA ASN A 848 -12.50 -11.85 -12.57
C ASN A 848 -12.11 -12.58 -11.29
N CYS A 849 -13.06 -13.13 -10.52
CA CYS A 849 -12.72 -13.85 -9.30
C CYS A 849 -11.95 -15.14 -9.66
N PRO A 850 -10.67 -15.30 -9.24
CA PRO A 850 -9.85 -16.45 -9.62
C PRO A 850 -10.00 -17.63 -8.64
N LEU A 851 -10.79 -17.45 -7.58
CA LEU A 851 -10.80 -18.32 -6.41
C LEU A 851 -11.32 -19.73 -6.75
N SER A 852 -10.51 -20.73 -6.42
CA SER A 852 -10.82 -22.15 -6.52
C SER A 852 -10.99 -22.84 -5.17
N GLU A 853 -10.43 -22.27 -4.11
CA GLU A 853 -10.48 -22.83 -2.76
C GLU A 853 -10.72 -21.72 -1.73
N LEU A 854 -11.70 -21.95 -0.88
CA LEU A 854 -12.09 -21.03 0.18
C LEU A 854 -12.24 -21.79 1.50
N ASP A 855 -11.48 -21.37 2.50
CA ASP A 855 -11.62 -21.87 3.85
C ASP A 855 -12.17 -20.77 4.78
N LEU A 856 -13.35 -21.01 5.32
CA LEU A 856 -14.02 -20.15 6.30
C LEU A 856 -14.21 -20.85 7.65
N SER A 857 -13.47 -21.92 7.91
CA SER A 857 -13.64 -22.77 9.09
C SER A 857 -13.54 -21.99 10.40
N TYR A 858 -14.18 -22.53 11.44
CA TYR A 858 -14.21 -22.05 12.81
C TYR A 858 -14.57 -20.56 12.95
N ASN A 859 -15.43 -20.06 12.05
CA ASN A 859 -16.07 -18.75 12.12
C ASN A 859 -17.57 -18.88 12.47
N ARG A 860 -18.20 -17.82 12.98
CA ARG A 860 -19.61 -17.86 13.41
C ARG A 860 -20.55 -17.52 12.26
N LEU A 861 -20.51 -18.32 11.20
CA LEU A 861 -21.30 -18.07 9.99
C LEU A 861 -22.78 -18.41 10.19
N GLU A 862 -23.07 -19.46 10.97
CA GLU A 862 -24.42 -20.01 11.16
C GLU A 862 -25.10 -20.40 9.83
N ASP A 863 -26.33 -20.89 9.88
CA ASP A 863 -27.06 -21.31 8.66
C ASP A 863 -27.24 -20.18 7.64
N ARG A 864 -27.46 -18.95 8.15
CA ARG A 864 -27.64 -17.76 7.30
C ARG A 864 -26.41 -17.44 6.45
N GLY A 865 -25.20 -17.70 6.97
CA GLY A 865 -23.97 -17.50 6.21
C GLY A 865 -23.91 -18.40 4.98
N VAL A 866 -24.31 -19.66 5.13
CA VAL A 866 -24.37 -20.64 4.03
C VAL A 866 -25.43 -20.25 3.00
N ASP A 867 -26.60 -19.77 3.45
CA ASP A 867 -27.65 -19.26 2.56
C ASP A 867 -27.12 -18.16 1.62
N LEU A 868 -26.44 -17.17 2.19
CA LEU A 868 -25.86 -16.05 1.45
C LEU A 868 -24.71 -16.51 0.54
N LEU A 869 -23.82 -17.35 1.05
CA LEU A 869 -22.66 -17.83 0.29
C LEU A 869 -23.12 -18.63 -0.94
N CYS A 870 -24.14 -19.49 -0.80
CA CYS A 870 -24.67 -20.30 -1.90
C CYS A 870 -25.18 -19.46 -3.08
N VAL A 871 -25.66 -18.23 -2.86
CA VAL A 871 -26.03 -17.29 -3.93
C VAL A 871 -24.82 -17.00 -4.83
N GLY A 872 -23.63 -16.82 -4.24
CA GLY A 872 -22.40 -16.61 -4.99
C GLY A 872 -21.87 -17.88 -5.66
N ILE A 873 -21.89 -19.00 -4.95
CA ILE A 873 -21.34 -20.28 -5.44
C ILE A 873 -22.13 -20.83 -6.63
N THR A 874 -23.44 -20.63 -6.66
CA THR A 874 -24.31 -21.09 -7.76
C THR A 874 -24.21 -20.23 -9.03
N SER A 875 -23.44 -19.13 -8.98
CA SER A 875 -23.16 -18.31 -10.16
C SER A 875 -22.38 -19.10 -11.20
N PRO A 876 -22.72 -19.01 -12.51
CA PRO A 876 -21.94 -19.63 -13.58
C PRO A 876 -20.51 -19.07 -13.71
N LEU A 877 -20.23 -17.94 -13.06
CA LEU A 877 -18.92 -17.29 -13.06
C LEU A 877 -18.01 -17.80 -11.93
N CYS A 878 -18.56 -18.52 -10.95
CA CYS A 878 -17.80 -19.06 -9.83
C CYS A 878 -16.93 -20.24 -10.28
N LYS A 879 -15.65 -20.24 -9.90
CA LYS A 879 -14.67 -21.29 -10.24
C LYS A 879 -14.31 -22.19 -9.05
N MET A 880 -15.03 -22.05 -7.94
CA MET A 880 -14.69 -22.69 -6.67
C MET A 880 -14.84 -24.21 -6.73
N GLN A 881 -13.81 -24.95 -6.33
CA GLN A 881 -13.77 -26.41 -6.32
C GLN A 881 -13.73 -26.98 -4.90
N ILE A 882 -13.15 -26.26 -3.96
CA ILE A 882 -12.95 -26.72 -2.58
C ILE A 882 -13.55 -25.69 -1.63
N LEU A 883 -14.39 -26.16 -0.69
CA LEU A 883 -15.03 -25.30 0.31
C LEU A 883 -14.92 -25.94 1.70
N HIS A 884 -14.30 -25.20 2.63
CA HIS A 884 -14.22 -25.58 4.03
C HIS A 884 -15.13 -24.70 4.89
N LEU A 885 -16.03 -25.36 5.63
CA LEU A 885 -16.97 -24.75 6.57
C LEU A 885 -16.96 -25.52 7.90
N GLU A 886 -15.80 -26.02 8.30
CA GLU A 886 -15.65 -26.83 9.50
C GLU A 886 -15.96 -25.97 10.74
N GLY A 887 -16.75 -26.45 11.70
CA GLY A 887 -16.98 -25.72 12.95
C GLY A 887 -17.67 -24.35 12.80
N CYS A 888 -18.45 -24.14 11.73
CA CYS A 888 -19.09 -22.85 11.44
C CYS A 888 -20.43 -22.59 12.16
N GLY A 889 -20.84 -23.50 13.05
CA GLY A 889 -22.14 -23.45 13.73
C GLY A 889 -23.30 -23.81 12.81
N LEU A 890 -23.08 -24.70 11.85
CA LEU A 890 -24.08 -25.11 10.87
C LEU A 890 -25.01 -26.19 11.44
N THR A 891 -26.27 -26.18 10.99
CA THR A 891 -27.26 -27.21 11.29
C THR A 891 -27.78 -27.89 10.02
N TYR A 892 -28.74 -28.82 10.14
CA TYR A 892 -29.39 -29.44 8.99
C TYR A 892 -30.01 -28.42 7.99
N LYS A 893 -30.32 -27.19 8.42
CA LYS A 893 -30.86 -26.15 7.54
C LYS A 893 -29.84 -25.71 6.49
N SER A 894 -28.57 -25.58 6.87
CA SER A 894 -27.47 -25.35 5.92
C SER A 894 -27.42 -26.44 4.84
N CYS A 895 -27.67 -27.69 5.23
CA CYS A 895 -27.71 -28.82 4.29
C CYS A 895 -28.88 -28.71 3.30
N GLU A 896 -30.02 -28.12 3.68
CA GLU A 896 -31.15 -27.89 2.78
C GLU A 896 -30.77 -26.91 1.65
N THR A 897 -30.09 -25.82 2.02
CA THR A 897 -29.61 -24.82 1.07
C THR A 897 -28.49 -25.38 0.19
N LEU A 898 -27.50 -26.06 0.77
CA LEU A 898 -26.42 -26.70 0.01
C LEU A 898 -26.96 -27.79 -0.93
N ALA A 899 -27.90 -28.63 -0.48
CA ALA A 899 -28.53 -29.65 -1.32
C ALA A 899 -29.32 -29.04 -2.48
N SER A 900 -29.94 -27.87 -2.27
CA SER A 900 -30.62 -27.12 -3.33
C SER A 900 -29.63 -26.51 -4.32
N ALA A 901 -28.51 -25.95 -3.84
CA ALA A 901 -27.44 -25.42 -4.67
C ALA A 901 -26.76 -26.50 -5.52
N LEU A 902 -26.50 -27.67 -4.95
CA LEU A 902 -25.92 -28.84 -5.62
C LEU A 902 -26.75 -29.38 -6.79
N LYS A 903 -28.08 -29.18 -6.76
CA LYS A 903 -28.98 -29.57 -7.87
C LYS A 903 -28.85 -28.65 -9.08
N THR A 904 -28.21 -27.49 -8.93
CA THR A 904 -27.98 -26.58 -10.06
C THR A 904 -26.89 -27.14 -10.98
N PRO A 905 -27.05 -27.06 -12.31
CA PRO A 905 -26.10 -27.66 -13.26
C PRO A 905 -24.70 -27.03 -13.22
N ASN A 906 -24.56 -25.86 -12.60
CA ASN A 906 -23.32 -25.07 -12.57
C ASN A 906 -22.61 -25.11 -11.21
N PHE A 907 -23.03 -25.97 -10.27
CA PHE A 907 -22.39 -26.04 -8.96
C PHE A 907 -20.93 -26.54 -9.10
N PRO A 908 -19.92 -25.71 -8.78
CA PRO A 908 -18.53 -26.01 -9.16
C PRO A 908 -17.76 -26.83 -8.12
N VAL A 909 -18.25 -26.88 -6.87
CA VAL A 909 -17.55 -27.48 -5.73
C VAL A 909 -17.55 -29.01 -5.82
N ARG A 910 -16.36 -29.58 -5.70
CA ARG A 910 -16.08 -31.02 -5.73
C ARG A 910 -15.66 -31.56 -4.36
N GLU A 911 -15.15 -30.71 -3.49
CA GLU A 911 -14.70 -31.08 -2.15
C GLU A 911 -15.39 -30.20 -1.12
N LEU A 912 -16.12 -30.83 -0.21
CA LEU A 912 -16.95 -30.15 0.77
C LEU A 912 -16.64 -30.65 2.17
N HIS A 913 -16.13 -29.76 3.00
CA HIS A 913 -15.73 -30.03 4.38
C HIS A 913 -16.72 -29.38 5.35
N LEU A 914 -17.47 -30.20 6.09
CA LEU A 914 -18.52 -29.76 7.02
C LEU A 914 -18.33 -30.31 8.43
N ASN A 915 -17.18 -30.89 8.76
CA ASN A 915 -16.95 -31.49 10.08
C ASN A 915 -17.09 -30.50 11.23
N TYR A 916 -17.34 -31.03 12.43
CA TYR A 916 -17.56 -30.26 13.67
C TYR A 916 -18.78 -29.31 13.62
N ASN A 917 -19.82 -29.65 12.85
CA ASN A 917 -21.10 -28.93 12.82
C ASN A 917 -22.24 -29.79 13.37
N HIS A 918 -23.40 -29.21 13.68
CA HIS A 918 -24.54 -29.94 14.26
C HIS A 918 -25.56 -30.34 13.20
N LEU A 919 -25.12 -31.11 12.20
CA LEU A 919 -25.93 -31.42 11.02
C LEU A 919 -27.03 -32.45 11.30
N GLU A 920 -26.77 -33.38 12.24
CA GLU A 920 -27.65 -34.51 12.56
C GLU A 920 -27.93 -35.43 11.34
N ASP A 921 -28.60 -36.55 11.55
CA ASP A 921 -28.98 -37.46 10.46
C ASP A 921 -29.80 -36.76 9.37
N ARG A 922 -30.64 -35.80 9.77
CA ARG A 922 -31.49 -35.03 8.84
C ARG A 922 -30.67 -34.26 7.81
N GLY A 923 -29.53 -33.69 8.19
CA GLY A 923 -28.65 -32.98 7.26
C GLY A 923 -28.13 -33.90 6.16
N VAL A 924 -27.72 -35.12 6.52
CA VAL A 924 -27.24 -36.14 5.57
C VAL A 924 -28.36 -36.65 4.66
N VAL A 925 -29.55 -36.90 5.23
CA VAL A 925 -30.74 -37.31 4.45
C VAL A 925 -31.00 -36.30 3.32
N LEU A 926 -30.95 -35.00 3.60
CA LEU A 926 -31.18 -33.95 2.60
C LEU A 926 -30.20 -33.99 1.42
N PHE A 927 -28.94 -34.38 1.66
CA PHE A 927 -27.97 -34.62 0.59
C PHE A 927 -28.26 -35.90 -0.21
N CYS A 928 -28.90 -36.89 0.38
CA CYS A 928 -29.06 -38.23 -0.19
C CYS A 928 -30.40 -38.47 -0.91
N VAL A 929 -31.44 -37.64 -0.69
CA VAL A 929 -32.79 -37.88 -1.27
C VAL A 929 -32.88 -37.62 -2.79
N GLY A 930 -33.28 -38.64 -3.56
CA GLY A 930 -33.79 -38.54 -4.95
C GLY A 930 -33.00 -39.31 -6.03
N PRO A 931 -33.61 -39.60 -7.20
CA PRO A 931 -32.94 -40.30 -8.32
C PRO A 931 -31.80 -39.48 -8.98
N THR A 932 -31.72 -38.19 -8.69
CA THR A 932 -30.61 -37.27 -8.99
C THR A 932 -30.07 -36.71 -7.67
N SER A 933 -29.41 -37.55 -6.87
CA SER A 933 -28.85 -37.13 -5.58
C SER A 933 -27.89 -35.93 -5.75
N PRO A 934 -28.03 -34.88 -4.91
CA PRO A 934 -27.13 -33.73 -4.83
C PRO A 934 -25.63 -34.06 -4.76
N VAL A 935 -25.25 -35.22 -4.23
CA VAL A 935 -23.84 -35.62 -4.02
C VAL A 935 -23.19 -36.13 -5.31
N SER A 936 -23.89 -36.14 -6.45
CA SER A 936 -23.36 -36.71 -7.70
C SER A 936 -22.08 -36.04 -8.20
N ASN A 937 -21.86 -34.75 -7.92
CA ASN A 937 -20.67 -34.03 -8.40
C ASN A 937 -19.54 -33.96 -7.34
N ILE A 938 -19.82 -34.37 -6.10
CA ILE A 938 -18.87 -34.30 -4.98
C ILE A 938 -17.94 -35.52 -5.03
N HIS A 939 -16.64 -35.26 -4.95
CA HIS A 939 -15.58 -36.25 -4.90
C HIS A 939 -15.13 -36.54 -3.46
N THR A 940 -15.10 -35.50 -2.63
CA THR A 940 -14.68 -35.55 -1.22
C THR A 940 -15.79 -34.97 -0.36
N LEU A 941 -16.32 -35.76 0.57
CA LEU A 941 -17.30 -35.32 1.55
C LEU A 941 -16.81 -35.63 2.97
N VAL A 942 -16.58 -34.59 3.76
CA VAL A 942 -16.08 -34.69 5.14
C VAL A 942 -17.17 -34.28 6.12
N LEU A 943 -17.66 -35.25 6.90
CA LEU A 943 -18.79 -35.14 7.83
C LEU A 943 -18.42 -35.64 9.23
N GLY A 944 -17.14 -35.52 9.61
CA GLY A 944 -16.67 -35.91 10.93
C GLY A 944 -17.31 -35.10 12.06
N CYS A 945 -17.61 -35.73 13.19
CA CYS A 945 -18.17 -35.07 14.38
C CYS A 945 -19.39 -34.19 14.04
N CYS A 946 -20.35 -34.74 13.29
CA CYS A 946 -21.54 -34.03 12.79
C CYS A 946 -22.85 -34.43 13.49
N ASP A 947 -22.76 -35.07 14.66
CA ASP A 947 -23.87 -35.69 15.39
C ASP A 947 -24.65 -36.73 14.58
N LEU A 948 -23.95 -37.48 13.71
CA LEU A 948 -24.54 -38.54 12.91
C LEU A 948 -24.70 -39.83 13.71
N THR A 949 -25.76 -40.57 13.42
CA THR A 949 -26.08 -41.87 14.02
C THR A 949 -26.23 -42.96 12.96
N GLU A 950 -26.58 -44.18 13.37
CA GLU A 950 -26.89 -45.28 12.45
C GLU A 950 -28.03 -44.98 11.46
N GLY A 951 -28.90 -44.00 11.76
CA GLY A 951 -30.05 -43.63 10.93
C GLY A 951 -29.67 -43.16 9.52
N CYS A 952 -28.63 -42.33 9.38
CA CYS A 952 -28.22 -41.77 8.09
C CYS A 952 -27.43 -42.75 7.20
N CYS A 953 -26.97 -43.87 7.75
CA CYS A 953 -26.12 -44.82 7.02
C CYS A 953 -26.84 -45.50 5.85
N SER A 954 -28.16 -45.68 5.95
CA SER A 954 -28.96 -46.25 4.86
C SER A 954 -29.01 -45.33 3.63
N ASP A 955 -29.09 -44.03 3.87
CA ASP A 955 -29.09 -42.97 2.86
C ASP A 955 -27.71 -42.83 2.22
N LEU A 956 -26.64 -42.78 3.02
CA LEU A 956 -25.26 -42.78 2.51
C LEU A 956 -24.97 -44.04 1.68
N ALA A 957 -25.43 -45.20 2.12
CA ALA A 957 -25.31 -46.43 1.34
C ALA A 957 -26.04 -46.33 -0.02
N SER A 958 -27.16 -45.61 -0.09
CA SER A 958 -27.86 -45.38 -1.36
C SER A 958 -27.04 -44.52 -2.34
N VAL A 959 -26.30 -43.52 -1.82
CA VAL A 959 -25.37 -42.71 -2.62
C VAL A 959 -24.22 -43.55 -3.15
N LEU A 960 -23.66 -44.45 -2.33
CA LEU A 960 -22.58 -45.35 -2.75
C LEU A 960 -23.03 -46.34 -3.84
N ARG A 961 -24.28 -46.78 -3.84
CA ARG A 961 -24.86 -47.65 -4.88
C ARG A 961 -25.22 -46.93 -6.17
N SER A 962 -25.27 -45.59 -6.16
CA SER A 962 -25.71 -44.82 -7.33
C SER A 962 -24.64 -44.81 -8.42
N PRO A 963 -24.95 -45.18 -9.68
CA PRO A 963 -23.98 -45.17 -10.78
C PRO A 963 -23.46 -43.75 -11.10
N ASN A 964 -24.26 -42.74 -10.77
CA ASN A 964 -23.95 -41.32 -10.99
C ASN A 964 -23.04 -40.73 -9.90
N SER A 965 -22.79 -41.45 -8.80
CA SER A 965 -21.92 -40.97 -7.74
C SER A 965 -20.47 -40.82 -8.23
N GLN A 966 -19.85 -39.69 -7.89
CA GLN A 966 -18.41 -39.44 -8.09
C GLN A 966 -17.62 -39.47 -6.78
N LEU A 967 -18.27 -39.86 -5.67
CA LEU A 967 -17.69 -39.84 -4.34
C LEU A 967 -16.53 -40.86 -4.24
N LYS A 968 -15.34 -40.35 -3.95
CA LYS A 968 -14.11 -41.13 -3.78
C LYS A 968 -13.63 -41.11 -2.34
N HIS A 969 -13.91 -40.06 -1.58
CA HIS A 969 -13.50 -39.93 -0.19
C HIS A 969 -14.71 -39.57 0.69
N LEU A 970 -14.95 -40.40 1.71
CA LEU A 970 -16.00 -40.20 2.70
C LEU A 970 -15.40 -40.31 4.10
N GLU A 971 -15.43 -39.22 4.84
CA GLU A 971 -14.91 -39.14 6.21
C GLU A 971 -16.06 -38.93 7.20
N LEU A 972 -16.29 -39.91 8.06
CA LEU A 972 -17.37 -39.96 9.05
C LEU A 972 -16.87 -40.07 10.49
N ARG A 973 -15.58 -39.81 10.74
CA ARG A 973 -14.95 -39.93 12.06
C ARG A 973 -15.76 -39.30 13.19
N GLY A 974 -15.71 -39.91 14.36
CA GLY A 974 -16.23 -39.35 15.60
C GLY A 974 -17.75 -39.43 15.76
N ASN A 975 -18.50 -39.88 14.74
CA ASN A 975 -19.96 -40.02 14.77
C ASN A 975 -20.43 -41.28 15.50
N GLY A 976 -21.68 -41.31 15.94
CA GLY A 976 -22.27 -42.44 16.68
C GLY A 976 -22.86 -43.53 15.78
N LEU A 977 -22.15 -43.97 14.73
CA LEU A 977 -22.70 -44.85 13.70
C LEU A 977 -22.94 -46.30 14.18
N LYS A 978 -22.14 -46.78 15.14
CA LYS A 978 -22.22 -48.13 15.71
C LYS A 978 -22.13 -49.25 14.64
N CYS A 979 -22.33 -50.49 15.05
CA CYS A 979 -22.24 -51.66 14.16
C CYS A 979 -23.38 -51.73 13.16
N LEU A 980 -24.59 -51.36 13.58
CA LEU A 980 -25.75 -51.36 12.70
C LEU A 980 -25.56 -50.38 11.54
N GLY A 981 -25.12 -49.16 11.83
CA GLY A 981 -24.82 -48.16 10.80
C GLY A 981 -23.71 -48.61 9.84
N VAL A 982 -22.62 -49.20 10.37
CA VAL A 982 -21.54 -49.74 9.51
C VAL A 982 -22.00 -50.92 8.66
N THR A 983 -22.91 -51.76 9.18
CA THR A 983 -23.52 -52.86 8.42
C THR A 983 -24.34 -52.31 7.25
N LEU A 984 -25.12 -51.25 7.48
CA LEU A 984 -25.87 -50.56 6.43
C LEU A 984 -24.95 -49.94 5.37
N LEU A 985 -23.87 -49.27 5.77
CA LEU A 985 -22.85 -48.73 4.85
C LEU A 985 -22.16 -49.84 4.05
N SER A 986 -21.86 -50.97 4.68
CA SER A 986 -21.23 -52.14 4.05
C SER A 986 -22.09 -52.72 2.93
N ALA A 987 -23.42 -52.63 3.03
CA ALA A 987 -24.32 -53.00 1.93
C ALA A 987 -24.16 -52.09 0.69
N GLY A 988 -23.78 -50.83 0.87
CA GLY A 988 -23.42 -49.92 -0.23
C GLY A 988 -22.06 -50.26 -0.84
N LEU A 989 -21.05 -50.54 0.00
CA LEU A 989 -19.70 -50.91 -0.46
C LEU A 989 -19.67 -52.21 -1.28
N LYS A 990 -20.59 -53.14 -0.99
CA LYS A 990 -20.78 -54.40 -1.75
C LYS A 990 -21.20 -54.20 -3.21
N ASP A 991 -21.78 -53.04 -3.55
CA ASP A 991 -22.32 -52.78 -4.88
C ASP A 991 -21.21 -52.47 -5.89
N GLN A 992 -21.34 -52.99 -7.11
CA GLN A 992 -20.35 -52.82 -8.17
C GLN A 992 -20.22 -51.37 -8.66
N ASN A 993 -21.23 -50.53 -8.41
CA ASN A 993 -21.19 -49.11 -8.77
C ASN A 993 -20.42 -48.24 -7.76
N CYS A 994 -20.04 -48.78 -6.60
CA CYS A 994 -19.33 -48.02 -5.58
C CYS A 994 -17.89 -47.70 -6.01
N LYS A 995 -17.56 -46.40 -6.08
CA LYS A 995 -16.24 -45.88 -6.51
C LYS A 995 -15.39 -45.35 -5.35
N LEU A 996 -15.78 -45.65 -4.11
CA LEU A 996 -15.14 -45.11 -2.91
C LEU A 996 -13.70 -45.65 -2.77
N HIS A 997 -12.74 -44.75 -2.58
CA HIS A 997 -11.32 -45.04 -2.39
C HIS A 997 -10.91 -44.92 -0.92
N THR A 998 -11.49 -43.97 -0.18
CA THR A 998 -11.16 -43.74 1.22
C THR A 998 -12.42 -43.70 2.06
N LEU A 999 -12.41 -44.46 3.16
CA LEU A 999 -13.48 -44.46 4.15
C LEU A 999 -12.89 -44.24 5.55
N GLY A 1000 -13.22 -43.09 6.12
CA GLY A 1000 -12.89 -42.74 7.50
C GLY A 1000 -14.03 -43.09 8.45
N LEU A 1001 -13.80 -44.04 9.36
CA LEU A 1001 -14.74 -44.48 10.39
C LEU A 1001 -14.11 -44.42 11.78
N SER A 1002 -13.07 -43.60 11.94
CA SER A 1002 -12.34 -43.52 13.20
C SER A 1002 -13.24 -43.07 14.35
N GLY A 1003 -13.26 -43.82 15.46
CA GLY A 1003 -14.07 -43.49 16.63
C GLY A 1003 -15.59 -43.48 16.37
N CYS A 1004 -16.08 -44.38 15.53
CA CYS A 1004 -17.51 -44.50 15.20
C CYS A 1004 -18.30 -45.49 16.07
N LEU A 1005 -17.69 -45.99 17.15
CA LEU A 1005 -18.25 -47.03 18.05
C LEU A 1005 -18.50 -48.37 17.34
N VAL A 1006 -17.63 -48.73 16.41
CA VAL A 1006 -17.71 -49.97 15.63
C VAL A 1006 -17.18 -51.14 16.47
N THR A 1007 -17.95 -52.22 16.57
CA THR A 1007 -17.53 -53.49 17.17
C THR A 1007 -17.13 -54.53 16.12
N GLU A 1008 -16.72 -55.69 16.60
CA GLU A 1008 -16.46 -56.91 15.83
C GLU A 1008 -17.48 -57.18 14.71
N GLU A 1009 -18.79 -57.15 15.01
CA GLU A 1009 -19.85 -57.40 14.02
C GLU A 1009 -19.81 -56.40 12.84
N GLY A 1010 -19.54 -55.13 13.12
CA GLY A 1010 -19.41 -54.10 12.09
C GLY A 1010 -18.16 -54.31 11.23
N CYS A 1011 -17.06 -54.76 11.84
CA CYS A 1011 -15.82 -55.09 11.13
C CYS A 1011 -15.97 -56.35 10.26
N GLU A 1012 -16.71 -57.35 10.71
CA GLU A 1012 -17.07 -58.53 9.90
C GLU A 1012 -17.89 -58.14 8.67
N ALA A 1013 -18.87 -57.24 8.84
CA ALA A 1013 -19.67 -56.72 7.73
C ALA A 1013 -18.81 -55.99 6.68
N LEU A 1014 -17.84 -55.18 7.13
CA LEU A 1014 -16.86 -54.51 6.25
C LEU A 1014 -15.96 -55.51 5.54
N ALA A 1015 -15.41 -56.50 6.24
CA ALA A 1015 -14.56 -57.54 5.65
C ALA A 1015 -15.32 -58.36 4.60
N SER A 1016 -16.60 -58.67 4.87
CA SER A 1016 -17.51 -59.29 3.91
C SER A 1016 -17.73 -58.42 2.68
N ALA A 1017 -17.92 -57.11 2.87
CA ALA A 1017 -18.11 -56.17 1.77
C ALA A 1017 -16.89 -56.06 0.86
N LEU A 1018 -15.72 -55.92 1.45
CA LEU A 1018 -14.45 -55.85 0.72
C LEU A 1018 -14.15 -57.15 -0.03
N ARG A 1019 -14.52 -58.32 0.52
CA ARG A 1019 -14.39 -59.59 -0.22
C ARG A 1019 -15.33 -59.68 -1.42
N SER A 1020 -16.55 -59.15 -1.31
CA SER A 1020 -17.54 -59.16 -2.39
C SER A 1020 -17.26 -58.13 -3.48
N ASN A 1021 -16.70 -56.97 -3.12
CA ASN A 1021 -16.26 -55.94 -4.06
C ASN A 1021 -14.83 -55.45 -3.72
N PRO A 1022 -13.79 -56.21 -4.08
CA PRO A 1022 -12.43 -55.96 -3.60
C PRO A 1022 -11.70 -54.82 -4.33
N SER A 1023 -12.37 -54.13 -5.25
CA SER A 1023 -11.71 -53.47 -6.38
C SER A 1023 -11.45 -51.96 -6.26
N HIS A 1024 -11.99 -51.27 -5.26
CA HIS A 1024 -11.96 -49.79 -5.22
C HIS A 1024 -11.43 -49.14 -3.94
N LEU A 1025 -11.71 -49.70 -2.75
CA LEU A 1025 -11.27 -49.09 -1.48
C LEU A 1025 -9.76 -49.29 -1.27
N ARG A 1026 -9.05 -48.19 -1.05
CA ARG A 1026 -7.59 -48.13 -0.80
C ARG A 1026 -7.25 -47.80 0.63
N GLU A 1027 -8.04 -46.96 1.28
CA GLU A 1027 -7.80 -46.55 2.67
C GLU A 1027 -9.03 -46.76 3.55
N LEU A 1028 -8.84 -47.45 4.67
CA LEU A 1028 -9.86 -47.66 5.70
C LEU A 1028 -9.28 -47.28 7.06
N ASP A 1029 -9.84 -46.25 7.68
CA ASP A 1029 -9.49 -45.86 9.05
C ASP A 1029 -10.57 -46.28 10.03
N LEU A 1030 -10.26 -47.29 10.85
CA LEU A 1030 -11.09 -47.78 11.95
C LEU A 1030 -10.44 -47.51 13.31
N SER A 1031 -9.44 -46.63 13.38
CA SER A 1031 -8.75 -46.28 14.63
C SER A 1031 -9.75 -45.77 15.67
N TYR A 1032 -9.48 -46.05 16.95
CA TYR A 1032 -10.33 -45.66 18.07
C TYR A 1032 -11.71 -46.34 18.10
N ASN A 1033 -11.86 -47.51 17.47
CA ASN A 1033 -13.02 -48.40 17.60
C ASN A 1033 -12.67 -49.66 18.42
N HIS A 1034 -13.59 -50.64 18.47
CA HIS A 1034 -13.40 -51.92 19.16
C HIS A 1034 -13.63 -53.12 18.21
N PRO A 1035 -12.74 -53.34 17.22
CA PRO A 1035 -12.93 -54.35 16.18
C PRO A 1035 -12.94 -55.81 16.69
N GLY A 1036 -12.57 -56.04 17.96
CA GLY A 1036 -12.34 -57.38 18.52
C GLY A 1036 -11.16 -58.12 17.87
N ASP A 1037 -10.69 -59.19 18.49
CA ASP A 1037 -9.66 -60.08 17.90
C ASP A 1037 -10.20 -60.69 16.59
N SER A 1038 -11.48 -61.08 16.66
CA SER A 1038 -12.52 -61.18 15.64
C SER A 1038 -12.27 -60.49 14.30
N GLY A 1039 -12.85 -59.30 14.21
CA GLY A 1039 -12.89 -58.46 13.04
C GLY A 1039 -11.53 -57.89 12.67
N GLY A 1040 -10.66 -57.65 13.67
CA GLY A 1040 -9.29 -57.18 13.45
C GLY A 1040 -8.45 -58.16 12.61
N LYS A 1041 -8.50 -59.46 12.94
CA LYS A 1041 -7.84 -60.51 12.14
C LYS A 1041 -8.43 -60.65 10.74
N LEU A 1042 -9.76 -60.58 10.61
CA LEU A 1042 -10.43 -60.70 9.31
C LEU A 1042 -10.06 -59.58 8.33
N LEU A 1043 -10.01 -58.33 8.81
CA LEU A 1043 -9.61 -57.18 8.01
C LEU A 1043 -8.11 -57.19 7.71
N SER A 1044 -7.27 -57.61 8.67
CA SER A 1044 -5.82 -57.73 8.46
C SER A 1044 -5.45 -58.83 7.48
N ALA A 1045 -6.10 -60.00 7.55
CA ALA A 1045 -5.91 -61.09 6.60
C ALA A 1045 -6.31 -60.70 5.17
N GLY A 1046 -7.25 -59.76 5.02
CA GLY A 1046 -7.62 -59.21 3.73
C GLY A 1046 -6.54 -58.34 3.07
N LEU A 1047 -5.61 -57.75 3.85
CA LEU A 1047 -4.44 -57.05 3.28
C LEU A 1047 -3.44 -58.01 2.61
N GLU A 1048 -3.42 -59.27 3.06
CA GLU A 1048 -2.59 -60.32 2.49
C GLU A 1048 -3.25 -60.95 1.23
N ASP A 1049 -4.54 -60.70 1.01
CA ASP A 1049 -5.29 -61.17 -0.16
C ASP A 1049 -4.99 -60.28 -1.38
N PRO A 1050 -4.36 -60.81 -2.45
CA PRO A 1050 -3.98 -60.02 -3.62
C PRO A 1050 -5.17 -59.50 -4.44
N THR A 1051 -6.39 -59.94 -4.13
CA THR A 1051 -7.61 -59.43 -4.76
C THR A 1051 -8.02 -58.09 -4.19
N TRP A 1052 -7.69 -57.79 -2.92
CA TRP A 1052 -8.00 -56.52 -2.27
C TRP A 1052 -7.06 -55.42 -2.76
N ARG A 1053 -7.60 -54.22 -2.99
CA ARG A 1053 -6.81 -53.02 -3.28
C ARG A 1053 -6.53 -52.12 -2.07
N LEU A 1054 -6.81 -52.61 -0.87
CA LEU A 1054 -6.63 -51.86 0.36
C LEU A 1054 -5.13 -51.70 0.63
N GLU A 1055 -4.63 -50.46 0.51
CA GLU A 1055 -3.22 -50.10 0.70
C GLU A 1055 -2.93 -49.70 2.15
N LYS A 1056 -3.92 -49.13 2.84
CA LYS A 1056 -3.79 -48.61 4.20
C LYS A 1056 -4.99 -48.99 5.07
N LEU A 1057 -4.72 -49.67 6.17
CA LEU A 1057 -5.70 -50.03 7.18
C LEU A 1057 -5.20 -49.55 8.55
N SER A 1058 -6.01 -48.77 9.24
CA SER A 1058 -5.70 -48.31 10.61
C SER A 1058 -6.67 -48.93 11.61
N LEU A 1059 -6.14 -49.71 12.57
CA LEU A 1059 -6.91 -50.50 13.55
C LEU A 1059 -6.54 -50.19 15.01
N ASP A 1060 -5.93 -49.04 15.30
CA ASP A 1060 -5.53 -48.71 16.69
C ASP A 1060 -6.73 -48.82 17.66
N HIS A 1061 -6.77 -49.88 18.47
CA HIS A 1061 -7.88 -50.19 19.36
C HIS A 1061 -7.43 -50.10 20.82
N GLY A 1062 -7.97 -49.12 21.55
CA GLY A 1062 -7.53 -48.84 22.93
C GLY A 1062 -8.10 -49.78 24.00
N GLY A 1063 -8.96 -50.74 23.68
CA GLY A 1063 -9.68 -51.56 24.65
C GLY A 1063 -11.14 -51.12 24.85
N GLU A 1064 -11.84 -51.67 25.85
CA GLU A 1064 -13.30 -51.54 26.00
C GLU A 1064 -13.79 -50.08 26.18
N PHE A 1065 -12.97 -49.17 26.73
CA PHE A 1065 -13.35 -47.77 26.92
C PHE A 1065 -13.64 -47.02 25.60
N ARG A 1066 -13.21 -47.56 24.45
CA ARG A 1066 -13.57 -47.05 23.11
C ARG A 1066 -15.08 -47.14 22.80
N MET A 1067 -15.83 -47.91 23.59
CA MET A 1067 -17.29 -48.08 23.46
C MET A 1067 -18.11 -46.94 24.10
N LYS A 1068 -17.48 -46.02 24.83
CA LYS A 1068 -18.17 -44.87 25.42
C LYS A 1068 -18.46 -43.80 24.36
N SER A 1069 -19.60 -43.13 24.48
CA SER A 1069 -19.93 -41.99 23.62
C SER A 1069 -19.09 -40.75 23.93
N GLY A 1070 -18.91 -39.88 22.93
CA GLY A 1070 -18.26 -38.57 23.09
C GLY A 1070 -16.74 -38.65 23.35
N PRO A 1071 -16.12 -37.57 23.88
CA PRO A 1071 -14.68 -37.48 24.12
C PRO A 1071 -14.09 -38.59 25.01
N ARG A 1072 -14.88 -39.18 25.90
CA ARG A 1072 -14.45 -40.26 26.82
C ARG A 1072 -13.96 -41.53 26.10
N LYS A 1073 -14.25 -41.73 24.81
CA LYS A 1073 -13.62 -42.80 24.03
C LYS A 1073 -12.13 -42.58 23.77
N TYR A 1074 -11.59 -41.39 24.05
CA TYR A 1074 -10.18 -41.06 23.83
C TYR A 1074 -9.35 -41.01 25.11
N VAL A 1075 -9.84 -41.62 26.20
CA VAL A 1075 -9.18 -41.63 27.50
C VAL A 1075 -7.70 -42.03 27.40
N CYS A 1076 -6.86 -41.27 28.11
CA CYS A 1076 -5.46 -41.60 28.33
C CYS A 1076 -5.09 -41.42 29.80
N ASP A 1077 -4.17 -42.24 30.26
CA ASP A 1077 -3.58 -42.11 31.60
C ASP A 1077 -2.44 -41.09 31.58
N LEU A 1078 -2.39 -40.26 32.61
CA LEU A 1078 -1.40 -39.20 32.79
C LEU A 1078 -0.74 -39.31 34.16
N THR A 1079 0.53 -38.94 34.24
CA THR A 1079 1.28 -38.84 35.49
C THR A 1079 2.07 -37.52 35.55
N LEU A 1080 2.04 -36.86 36.70
CA LEU A 1080 2.79 -35.61 36.92
C LEU A 1080 4.29 -35.90 36.97
N ASP A 1081 5.10 -35.10 36.26
CA ASP A 1081 6.55 -35.25 36.23
C ASP A 1081 7.22 -34.48 37.39
N PRO A 1082 7.81 -35.19 38.39
CA PRO A 1082 8.50 -34.57 39.52
C PRO A 1082 9.70 -33.71 39.12
N ASN A 1083 10.28 -33.95 37.94
CA ASN A 1083 11.44 -33.20 37.45
C ASN A 1083 11.06 -31.80 36.97
N THR A 1084 9.80 -31.62 36.54
CA THR A 1084 9.31 -30.31 36.05
C THR A 1084 8.67 -29.46 37.15
N ALA A 1085 8.23 -30.10 38.24
CA ALA A 1085 7.46 -29.45 39.31
C ALA A 1085 8.25 -28.35 40.04
N ASN A 1086 7.66 -27.16 40.22
CA ASN A 1086 8.27 -26.11 41.05
C ASN A 1086 8.51 -26.58 42.50
N ARG A 1087 9.52 -26.04 43.18
CA ARG A 1087 9.88 -26.43 44.55
C ARG A 1087 8.78 -26.15 45.58
N ASN A 1088 7.85 -25.26 45.29
CA ASN A 1088 6.70 -25.00 46.16
C ASN A 1088 5.52 -25.97 45.91
N LEU A 1089 5.67 -26.95 45.03
CA LEU A 1089 4.65 -27.97 44.76
C LEU A 1089 5.02 -29.30 45.42
N CYS A 1090 4.02 -29.95 46.01
CA CYS A 1090 4.12 -31.28 46.57
C CYS A 1090 3.24 -32.24 45.75
N LEU A 1091 3.87 -33.29 45.20
CA LEU A 1091 3.20 -34.36 44.47
C LEU A 1091 2.81 -35.49 45.42
N SER A 1092 1.59 -36.00 45.29
CA SER A 1092 1.06 -37.11 46.10
C SER A 1092 0.16 -38.03 45.26
N GLU A 1093 -0.40 -39.06 45.90
CA GLU A 1093 -1.30 -40.04 45.24
C GLU A 1093 -0.65 -40.70 44.00
N GLY A 1094 0.62 -41.10 44.11
CA GLY A 1094 1.36 -41.70 42.99
C GLY A 1094 1.61 -40.74 41.83
N ASN A 1095 1.92 -39.47 42.13
CA ASN A 1095 2.09 -38.37 41.16
C ASN A 1095 0.82 -38.06 40.36
N ARG A 1096 -0.36 -38.24 40.96
CA ARG A 1096 -1.65 -37.87 40.35
C ARG A 1096 -2.25 -36.60 40.94
N LYS A 1097 -1.75 -36.16 42.09
CA LYS A 1097 -2.22 -34.95 42.76
C LYS A 1097 -1.06 -34.02 43.02
N VAL A 1098 -1.30 -32.73 42.79
CA VAL A 1098 -0.38 -31.65 43.12
C VAL A 1098 -1.05 -30.64 44.04
N THR A 1099 -0.31 -30.25 45.08
CA THR A 1099 -0.74 -29.25 46.06
C THR A 1099 0.36 -28.23 46.27
N ARG A 1100 -0.02 -26.98 46.54
CA ARG A 1100 0.96 -25.96 46.90
C ARG A 1100 1.36 -26.11 48.38
N SER A 1101 2.66 -26.28 48.62
CA SER A 1101 3.27 -26.33 49.95
C SER A 1101 3.74 -24.95 50.40
N LYS A 1102 3.70 -24.70 51.70
CA LYS A 1102 4.32 -23.51 52.33
C LYS A 1102 5.84 -23.65 52.51
N LYS A 1103 6.37 -24.86 52.36
CA LYS A 1103 7.81 -25.18 52.47
C LYS A 1103 8.32 -25.70 51.14
N GLU A 1104 9.43 -25.16 50.67
CA GLU A 1104 10.14 -25.66 49.49
C GLU A 1104 10.53 -27.13 49.68
N GLN A 1105 10.29 -27.94 48.66
CA GLN A 1105 10.67 -29.34 48.61
C GLN A 1105 12.17 -29.46 48.31
N SER A 1106 12.83 -30.41 48.99
CA SER A 1106 14.23 -30.75 48.74
C SER A 1106 14.34 -31.61 47.47
N SER A 1107 14.30 -30.97 46.30
CA SER A 1107 14.45 -31.64 45.01
C SER A 1107 15.66 -31.07 44.23
N PRO A 1108 16.38 -31.89 43.43
CA PRO A 1108 17.51 -31.43 42.64
C PRO A 1108 17.11 -30.31 41.67
N ASP A 1109 18.01 -29.34 41.49
CA ASP A 1109 17.83 -28.27 40.52
C ASP A 1109 18.15 -28.80 39.13
N LEU A 1110 17.11 -29.00 38.33
CA LEU A 1110 17.18 -29.56 36.99
C LEU A 1110 16.74 -28.49 35.98
N PRO A 1111 17.35 -28.41 34.78
CA PRO A 1111 16.95 -27.45 33.74
C PRO A 1111 15.46 -27.53 33.34
N GLU A 1112 14.83 -28.68 33.51
CA GLU A 1112 13.44 -28.94 33.17
C GLU A 1112 12.44 -28.40 34.23
N ARG A 1113 12.94 -27.98 35.40
CA ARG A 1113 12.12 -27.55 36.54
C ARG A 1113 11.64 -26.11 36.38
N PHE A 1114 10.35 -25.86 36.61
CA PHE A 1114 9.87 -24.49 36.73
C PHE A 1114 10.44 -23.80 37.97
N HIS A 1115 11.16 -22.68 37.78
CA HIS A 1115 11.85 -22.01 38.89
C HIS A 1115 10.97 -20.97 39.61
N TRP A 1116 10.19 -20.18 38.87
CA TRP A 1116 9.45 -19.05 39.46
C TRP A 1116 8.00 -19.39 39.77
N TRP A 1117 7.23 -19.75 38.75
CA TRP A 1117 5.80 -20.00 38.87
C TRP A 1117 5.50 -21.42 39.38
N GLU A 1118 4.49 -21.56 40.24
CA GLU A 1118 4.06 -22.84 40.81
C GLU A 1118 3.37 -23.75 39.79
N GLN A 1119 4.17 -24.29 38.88
CA GLN A 1119 3.73 -25.08 37.73
C GLN A 1119 4.39 -26.46 37.67
N VAL A 1120 3.72 -27.40 37.00
CA VAL A 1120 4.19 -28.76 36.74
C VAL A 1120 3.64 -29.25 35.39
N LEU A 1121 4.38 -30.09 34.68
CA LEU A 1121 3.89 -30.84 33.52
C LEU A 1121 3.70 -32.32 33.84
N CYS A 1122 2.88 -32.99 33.04
CA CYS A 1122 2.84 -34.43 32.96
C CYS A 1122 4.06 -34.98 32.20
N LYS A 1123 4.37 -36.25 32.44
CA LYS A 1123 5.48 -36.96 31.80
C LYS A 1123 5.15 -37.35 30.36
N GLU A 1124 3.89 -37.66 30.08
CA GLU A 1124 3.40 -38.13 28.79
C GLU A 1124 3.22 -36.96 27.81
N GLY A 1125 3.90 -37.05 26.66
CA GLY A 1125 3.65 -36.17 25.52
C GLY A 1125 2.50 -36.71 24.69
N LEU A 1126 1.48 -35.89 24.46
CA LEU A 1126 0.26 -36.27 23.77
C LEU A 1126 0.30 -35.88 22.30
N SER A 1127 -0.04 -36.84 21.45
CA SER A 1127 -0.31 -36.69 20.03
C SER A 1127 -1.57 -37.48 19.66
N GLY A 1128 -2.16 -37.18 18.49
CA GLY A 1128 -3.44 -37.75 18.09
C GLY A 1128 -4.60 -37.28 18.97
N ARG A 1129 -5.62 -38.14 19.14
CA ARG A 1129 -6.82 -37.81 19.95
C ARG A 1129 -6.68 -38.32 21.38
N ARG A 1130 -6.83 -37.44 22.35
CA ARG A 1130 -6.63 -37.74 23.78
C ARG A 1130 -7.67 -37.04 24.65
N TYR A 1131 -8.11 -37.71 25.70
CA TYR A 1131 -9.04 -37.18 26.67
C TYR A 1131 -8.57 -37.51 28.09
N TRP A 1132 -8.65 -36.54 29.00
CA TRP A 1132 -8.39 -36.75 30.41
C TRP A 1132 -9.26 -35.82 31.25
N GLU A 1133 -9.47 -36.16 32.51
CA GLU A 1133 -10.27 -35.37 33.43
C GLU A 1133 -9.42 -34.92 34.61
N VAL A 1134 -9.64 -33.67 35.01
CA VAL A 1134 -8.86 -33.00 36.04
C VAL A 1134 -9.82 -32.34 37.01
N GLU A 1135 -9.67 -32.63 38.29
CA GLU A 1135 -10.40 -31.96 39.36
C GLU A 1135 -9.48 -30.97 40.06
N TRP A 1136 -9.92 -29.73 40.20
CA TRP A 1136 -9.18 -28.72 40.93
C TRP A 1136 -9.95 -28.26 42.17
N GLY A 1137 -9.23 -27.81 43.19
CA GLY A 1137 -9.80 -27.30 44.43
C GLY A 1137 -9.06 -26.06 44.90
N GLY A 1138 -9.73 -25.21 45.67
CA GLY A 1138 -9.15 -23.96 46.21
C GLY A 1138 -9.58 -22.71 45.44
N GLY A 1139 -8.71 -21.69 45.43
CA GLY A 1139 -9.02 -20.35 44.92
C GLY A 1139 -8.78 -20.16 43.41
N ALA A 1140 -7.74 -20.76 42.86
CA ALA A 1140 -7.44 -20.69 41.42
C ALA A 1140 -6.50 -21.82 40.96
N ALA A 1141 -6.76 -22.35 39.76
CA ALA A 1141 -5.89 -23.30 39.08
C ALA A 1141 -5.92 -23.06 37.56
N ALA A 1142 -4.83 -23.38 36.88
CA ALA A 1142 -4.80 -23.37 35.42
C ALA A 1142 -4.58 -24.78 34.88
N ILE A 1143 -5.45 -25.20 33.97
CA ILE A 1143 -5.43 -26.50 33.29
C ILE A 1143 -4.94 -26.25 31.87
N SER A 1144 -3.76 -26.74 31.56
CA SER A 1144 -3.01 -26.30 30.38
C SER A 1144 -2.44 -27.47 29.60
N VAL A 1145 -2.00 -27.21 28.38
CA VAL A 1145 -1.09 -28.05 27.62
C VAL A 1145 0.05 -27.18 27.09
N ALA A 1146 1.25 -27.73 26.96
CA ALA A 1146 2.42 -26.99 26.51
C ALA A 1146 3.37 -27.86 25.68
N TYR A 1147 4.13 -27.24 24.77
CA TYR A 1147 5.29 -27.90 24.19
C TYR A 1147 6.38 -28.14 25.24
N LYS A 1148 7.18 -29.19 25.03
CA LYS A 1148 8.25 -29.57 25.95
C LYS A 1148 9.22 -28.42 26.23
N GLY A 1149 9.55 -27.66 25.17
CA GLY A 1149 10.49 -26.52 25.18
C GLY A 1149 9.91 -25.18 25.64
N ILE A 1150 8.84 -25.17 26.46
CA ILE A 1150 8.39 -23.96 27.17
C ILE A 1150 9.49 -23.48 28.14
N ASN A 1151 9.67 -22.16 28.24
CA ASN A 1151 10.66 -21.56 29.14
C ASN A 1151 10.32 -21.90 30.61
N ARG A 1152 11.32 -22.31 31.38
CA ARG A 1152 11.17 -22.72 32.79
C ARG A 1152 11.68 -21.69 33.80
N SER A 1153 12.32 -20.62 33.31
CA SER A 1153 13.06 -19.65 34.12
C SER A 1153 12.52 -18.22 33.94
N GLY A 1154 12.66 -17.42 34.99
CA GLY A 1154 12.23 -16.02 35.02
C GLY A 1154 10.77 -15.82 35.42
N ASP A 1155 10.43 -14.59 35.82
CA ASP A 1155 9.12 -14.13 36.28
C ASP A 1155 8.28 -13.49 35.16
N GLY A 1156 8.75 -13.57 33.91
CA GLY A 1156 8.07 -13.03 32.74
C GLY A 1156 6.92 -13.91 32.23
N PRO A 1157 6.15 -13.41 31.25
CA PRO A 1157 5.03 -14.15 30.63
C PRO A 1157 5.47 -15.40 29.87
N ASP A 1158 6.70 -15.43 29.34
CA ASP A 1158 7.20 -16.54 28.52
C ASP A 1158 7.36 -17.85 29.32
N SER A 1159 7.45 -17.77 30.66
CA SER A 1159 7.53 -18.94 31.55
C SER A 1159 6.18 -19.36 32.17
N TRP A 1160 5.09 -18.62 31.93
CA TRP A 1160 3.76 -18.90 32.47
C TRP A 1160 2.88 -19.66 31.45
N LEU A 1161 2.27 -20.77 31.87
CA LEU A 1161 1.37 -21.60 31.05
C LEU A 1161 0.15 -20.81 30.57
N GLY A 1162 0.02 -20.68 29.25
CA GLY A 1162 -1.02 -19.90 28.55
C GLY A 1162 -0.58 -18.49 28.15
N SER A 1163 0.45 -17.91 28.77
CA SER A 1163 0.88 -16.52 28.49
C SER A 1163 1.92 -16.40 27.36
N ASN A 1164 2.16 -17.50 26.63
CA ASN A 1164 3.11 -17.60 25.54
C ASN A 1164 2.51 -18.38 24.36
N ASN A 1165 3.22 -18.41 23.23
CA ASN A 1165 2.81 -19.13 22.02
C ASN A 1165 3.12 -20.64 22.04
N LYS A 1166 3.66 -21.17 23.15
CA LYS A 1166 3.99 -22.59 23.33
C LYS A 1166 3.05 -23.31 24.30
N SER A 1167 2.00 -22.64 24.80
CA SER A 1167 1.07 -23.22 25.76
C SER A 1167 -0.33 -22.61 25.65
N TRP A 1168 -1.33 -23.42 26.03
CA TRP A 1168 -2.75 -23.11 25.96
C TRP A 1168 -3.36 -23.45 27.31
N SER A 1169 -4.12 -22.55 27.90
CA SER A 1169 -4.59 -22.69 29.28
C SER A 1169 -6.06 -22.31 29.47
N LEU A 1170 -6.76 -23.10 30.26
CA LEU A 1170 -8.02 -22.74 30.90
C LEU A 1170 -7.77 -22.44 32.38
N ILE A 1171 -8.07 -21.21 32.79
CA ILE A 1171 -7.92 -20.76 34.17
C ILE A 1171 -9.29 -20.83 34.84
N GLY A 1172 -9.40 -21.68 35.86
CA GLY A 1172 -10.54 -21.69 36.77
C GLY A 1172 -10.24 -20.83 37.99
N SER A 1173 -11.16 -19.94 38.36
CA SER A 1173 -11.04 -19.14 39.58
C SER A 1173 -12.35 -19.07 40.36
N HIS A 1174 -12.24 -19.10 41.68
CA HIS A 1174 -13.34 -18.98 42.62
C HIS A 1174 -13.20 -17.68 43.42
N HIS A 1175 -14.05 -16.69 43.15
CA HIS A 1175 -14.03 -15.40 43.85
C HIS A 1175 -15.27 -15.24 44.75
N ILE A 1176 -15.06 -14.89 46.02
CA ILE A 1176 -16.14 -14.76 47.02
C ILE A 1176 -17.16 -13.66 46.65
N SER A 1177 -16.77 -12.65 45.87
CA SER A 1177 -17.59 -11.49 45.51
C SER A 1177 -18.24 -11.55 44.12
N THR A 1178 -17.63 -12.25 43.15
CA THR A 1178 -18.05 -12.27 41.74
C THR A 1178 -18.49 -13.65 41.24
N GLY A 1179 -18.43 -14.67 42.09
CA GLY A 1179 -18.75 -16.04 41.72
C GLY A 1179 -17.62 -16.73 40.96
N ASN A 1180 -17.93 -17.90 40.40
CA ASN A 1180 -16.98 -18.72 39.68
C ASN A 1180 -16.83 -18.25 38.24
N SER A 1181 -15.60 -18.26 37.71
CA SER A 1181 -15.33 -17.86 36.33
C SER A 1181 -14.26 -18.73 35.69
N TYR A 1182 -14.39 -18.89 34.37
CA TYR A 1182 -13.35 -19.43 33.52
C TYR A 1182 -12.77 -18.31 32.65
N ALA A 1183 -11.47 -18.39 32.37
CA ALA A 1183 -10.84 -17.61 31.33
C ALA A 1183 -9.91 -18.51 30.52
N VAL A 1184 -9.83 -18.29 29.21
CA VAL A 1184 -8.84 -18.95 28.37
C VAL A 1184 -7.68 -18.01 28.13
N TRP A 1185 -6.47 -18.58 28.10
CA TRP A 1185 -5.24 -17.83 27.91
C TRP A 1185 -4.33 -18.54 26.92
N HIS A 1186 -4.00 -17.87 25.84
CA HIS A 1186 -2.99 -18.28 24.87
C HIS A 1186 -2.29 -17.06 24.28
N ASN A 1187 -0.96 -17.11 24.11
CA ASN A 1187 -0.17 -16.09 23.41
C ASN A 1187 -0.47 -14.64 23.83
N LYS A 1188 -0.54 -14.39 25.16
CA LYS A 1188 -0.85 -13.08 25.77
C LYS A 1188 -2.27 -12.56 25.52
N ILE A 1189 -3.13 -13.34 24.86
CA ILE A 1189 -4.54 -13.06 24.67
C ILE A 1189 -5.31 -13.83 25.75
N LYS A 1190 -5.97 -13.09 26.64
CA LYS A 1190 -6.86 -13.63 27.66
C LYS A 1190 -8.29 -13.25 27.34
N ASP A 1191 -9.15 -14.24 27.15
CA ASP A 1191 -10.58 -14.04 26.93
C ASP A 1191 -11.35 -14.64 28.11
N ASP A 1192 -12.15 -13.82 28.79
CA ASP A 1192 -13.00 -14.27 29.90
C ASP A 1192 -14.24 -15.00 29.34
N ILE A 1193 -14.56 -16.16 29.91
CA ILE A 1193 -15.68 -17.00 29.49
C ILE A 1193 -16.88 -16.72 30.41
N PRO A 1194 -18.09 -16.47 29.87
CA PRO A 1194 -19.30 -16.32 30.67
C PRO A 1194 -19.50 -17.52 31.61
N ALA A 1195 -19.86 -17.25 32.87
CA ALA A 1195 -20.08 -18.30 33.84
C ALA A 1195 -21.19 -19.27 33.36
N PRO A 1196 -20.96 -20.60 33.36
CA PRO A 1196 -22.00 -21.58 33.11
C PRO A 1196 -23.20 -21.39 34.04
N PRO A 1197 -24.42 -21.79 33.65
CA PRO A 1197 -25.55 -21.88 34.56
C PRO A 1197 -25.17 -22.62 35.85
N SER A 1198 -25.63 -22.17 37.01
CA SER A 1198 -25.20 -22.70 38.32
C SER A 1198 -25.38 -24.21 38.50
N ALA A 1199 -26.30 -24.83 37.75
CA ALA A 1199 -26.54 -26.28 37.75
C ALA A 1199 -25.49 -27.11 36.98
N SER A 1200 -24.67 -26.48 36.13
CA SER A 1200 -23.64 -27.15 35.32
C SER A 1200 -22.21 -26.83 35.77
N TRP A 1201 -22.03 -26.15 36.90
CA TRP A 1201 -20.70 -25.83 37.41
C TRP A 1201 -20.09 -27.04 38.13
N SER A 1202 -18.99 -27.55 37.60
CA SER A 1202 -18.16 -28.57 38.24
C SER A 1202 -16.70 -28.13 38.29
N ASN A 1203 -16.03 -28.42 39.40
CA ASN A 1203 -14.58 -28.24 39.51
C ASN A 1203 -13.80 -29.36 38.80
N ARG A 1204 -14.51 -30.35 38.23
CA ARG A 1204 -13.96 -31.37 37.35
C ARG A 1204 -14.09 -30.90 35.90
N VAL A 1205 -12.95 -30.80 35.22
CA VAL A 1205 -12.83 -30.35 33.84
C VAL A 1205 -12.30 -31.51 32.99
N GLY A 1206 -13.04 -31.85 31.94
CA GLY A 1206 -12.62 -32.77 30.90
C GLY A 1206 -11.86 -31.99 29.83
N VAL A 1207 -10.69 -32.49 29.43
CA VAL A 1207 -9.87 -31.90 28.38
C VAL A 1207 -9.81 -32.88 27.23
N TYR A 1208 -10.19 -32.43 26.03
CA TYR A 1208 -10.12 -33.20 24.81
C TYR A 1208 -9.17 -32.53 23.83
N LEU A 1209 -8.13 -33.25 23.43
CA LEU A 1209 -7.17 -32.83 22.42
C LEU A 1209 -7.42 -33.63 21.14
N ASP A 1210 -7.70 -32.97 20.03
CA ASP A 1210 -7.53 -33.53 18.69
C ASP A 1210 -6.31 -32.86 18.05
N TRP A 1211 -5.14 -33.47 18.24
CA TRP A 1211 -3.88 -32.92 17.77
C TRP A 1211 -3.86 -32.75 16.24
N THR A 1212 -4.45 -33.71 15.51
CA THR A 1212 -4.48 -33.70 14.04
C THR A 1212 -5.40 -32.62 13.47
N ALA A 1213 -6.51 -32.32 14.15
CA ALA A 1213 -7.41 -31.24 13.77
C ALA A 1213 -7.04 -29.90 14.39
N GLY A 1214 -5.95 -29.83 15.16
CA GLY A 1214 -5.53 -28.60 15.82
C GLY A 1214 -6.51 -28.09 16.88
N THR A 1215 -7.29 -28.96 17.55
CA THR A 1215 -8.32 -28.51 18.51
C THR A 1215 -8.03 -28.96 19.94
N LEU A 1216 -8.27 -28.07 20.90
CA LEU A 1216 -8.20 -28.32 22.34
C LEU A 1216 -9.48 -27.83 23.00
N SER A 1217 -10.35 -28.77 23.37
CA SER A 1217 -11.67 -28.49 23.96
C SER A 1217 -11.68 -28.77 25.45
N PHE A 1218 -12.37 -27.91 26.20
CA PHE A 1218 -12.59 -28.01 27.62
C PHE A 1218 -14.08 -28.22 27.91
N TYR A 1219 -14.38 -29.12 28.85
CA TYR A 1219 -15.73 -29.47 29.25
C TYR A 1219 -15.85 -29.43 30.77
N SER A 1220 -16.98 -28.96 31.29
CA SER A 1220 -17.34 -29.15 32.69
C SER A 1220 -17.97 -30.53 32.84
N VAL A 1221 -17.52 -31.30 33.83
CA VAL A 1221 -17.90 -32.70 34.04
C VAL A 1221 -18.81 -32.79 35.27
N SER A 1222 -20.11 -32.97 35.06
CA SER A 1222 -21.07 -33.22 36.13
C SER A 1222 -21.68 -34.62 35.97
N SER A 1223 -21.36 -35.53 36.89
CA SER A 1223 -21.74 -36.95 36.79
C SER A 1223 -21.24 -37.57 35.47
N ASP A 1224 -22.15 -37.84 34.52
CA ASP A 1224 -21.86 -38.41 33.19
C ASP A 1224 -22.07 -37.45 32.03
N THR A 1225 -22.42 -36.20 32.31
CA THR A 1225 -22.68 -35.19 31.28
C THR A 1225 -21.45 -34.30 31.08
N LEU A 1226 -21.03 -34.15 29.82
CA LEU A 1226 -19.99 -33.20 29.43
C LEU A 1226 -20.65 -31.94 28.90
N THR A 1227 -20.50 -30.83 29.63
CA THR A 1227 -20.96 -29.51 29.17
C THR A 1227 -19.78 -28.77 28.57
N HIS A 1228 -19.84 -28.42 27.28
CA HIS A 1228 -18.76 -27.68 26.62
C HIS A 1228 -18.52 -26.32 27.30
N ILE A 1229 -17.25 -26.02 27.60
CA ILE A 1229 -16.80 -24.73 28.15
C ILE A 1229 -16.24 -23.87 27.03
N HIS A 1230 -15.23 -24.38 26.31
CA HIS A 1230 -14.52 -23.64 25.28
C HIS A 1230 -13.65 -24.56 24.41
N THR A 1231 -13.38 -24.18 23.17
CA THR A 1231 -12.41 -24.85 22.29
C THR A 1231 -11.40 -23.86 21.76
N LEU A 1232 -10.11 -24.14 21.99
CA LEU A 1232 -8.99 -23.45 21.38
C LEU A 1232 -8.61 -24.17 20.09
N HIS A 1233 -8.27 -23.41 19.06
CA HIS A 1233 -7.82 -23.89 17.76
C HIS A 1233 -6.37 -23.43 17.55
N SER A 1234 -5.50 -24.33 17.09
CA SER A 1234 -4.09 -24.06 16.85
C SER A 1234 -3.45 -25.16 16.01
N THR A 1235 -2.50 -24.80 15.14
CA THR A 1235 -1.66 -25.78 14.44
C THR A 1235 -0.60 -26.32 15.39
N PHE A 1236 -0.77 -27.56 15.85
CA PHE A 1236 0.20 -28.20 16.73
C PHE A 1236 1.35 -28.82 15.93
N THR A 1237 2.58 -28.45 16.27
CA THR A 1237 3.79 -28.89 15.53
C THR A 1237 4.59 -29.96 16.28
N GLU A 1238 4.36 -30.09 17.58
CA GLU A 1238 5.05 -31.02 18.47
C GLU A 1238 4.05 -31.70 19.43
N PRO A 1239 4.41 -32.83 20.06
CA PRO A 1239 3.61 -33.41 21.13
C PRO A 1239 3.35 -32.42 22.28
N LEU A 1240 2.12 -32.43 22.79
CA LEU A 1240 1.68 -31.53 23.85
C LEU A 1240 1.72 -32.22 25.20
N TYR A 1241 2.29 -31.55 26.19
CA TYR A 1241 2.39 -32.04 27.56
C TYR A 1241 1.33 -31.34 28.42
N PRO A 1242 0.36 -32.07 29.00
CA PRO A 1242 -0.56 -31.51 29.97
C PRO A 1242 0.20 -30.86 31.12
N GLY A 1243 -0.28 -29.72 31.60
CA GLY A 1243 0.41 -28.89 32.57
C GLY A 1243 -0.54 -28.13 33.46
N PHE A 1244 -0.11 -27.88 34.68
CA PHE A 1244 -0.95 -27.31 35.71
C PHE A 1244 -0.25 -26.19 36.46
N TYR A 1245 -0.96 -25.09 36.67
CA TYR A 1245 -0.60 -24.06 37.64
C TYR A 1245 -1.50 -24.20 38.88
N VAL A 1246 -0.90 -24.08 40.07
CA VAL A 1246 -1.61 -24.23 41.34
C VAL A 1246 -1.48 -22.98 42.21
N GLY A 1247 -2.59 -22.27 42.42
CA GLY A 1247 -2.65 -21.06 43.24
C GLY A 1247 -2.51 -21.31 44.75
N HIS A 1248 -2.60 -20.24 45.56
CA HIS A 1248 -2.60 -20.35 47.03
C HIS A 1248 -3.72 -21.27 47.54
N ASN A 1249 -3.41 -22.17 48.48
CA ASN A 1249 -4.34 -23.15 49.07
C ASN A 1249 -5.16 -23.93 48.02
N SER A 1250 -4.58 -24.16 46.85
CA SER A 1250 -5.23 -24.86 45.75
C SER A 1250 -4.58 -26.22 45.49
N SER A 1251 -5.31 -27.09 44.82
CA SER A 1251 -4.86 -28.42 44.43
C SER A 1251 -5.39 -28.78 43.05
N VAL A 1252 -4.66 -29.64 42.33
CA VAL A 1252 -5.10 -30.23 41.08
C VAL A 1252 -4.87 -31.74 41.14
N THR A 1253 -5.88 -32.51 40.78
CA THR A 1253 -5.87 -33.97 40.79
C THR A 1253 -6.26 -34.51 39.41
N LEU A 1254 -5.45 -35.43 38.88
CA LEU A 1254 -5.75 -36.20 37.68
C LEU A 1254 -6.76 -37.31 38.01
N CYS A 1255 -7.99 -37.17 37.53
CA CYS A 1255 -9.08 -38.10 37.80
C CYS A 1255 -8.90 -39.42 37.05
N GLN A 1256 -9.37 -40.51 37.63
CA GLN A 1256 -9.56 -41.76 36.91
C GLN A 1256 -10.88 -41.65 36.15
N VAL A 1257 -10.84 -41.90 34.84
CA VAL A 1257 -12.03 -41.90 34.00
C VAL A 1257 -12.51 -43.35 33.93
N GLU A 1258 -13.42 -43.70 34.85
CA GLU A 1258 -14.07 -45.01 34.89
C GLU A 1258 -14.89 -45.29 33.66
#